data_AF-I4HUC5-F1
#
_entry.id   AF-I4HUC5-F1
#
_cell.length_a   1.000
_cell.length_b   1.000
_cell.length_c   1.000
_cell.angle_alpha   90.00
_cell.angle_beta   90.00
_cell.angle_gamma   90.00
#
_symmetry.space_group_name_H-M   'P 1'
#
loop_
_entity.id
_entity.type
_entity.pdbx_description
1 polymer ?
#
loop_
_entity_poly.entity_id
_entity_poly.type
_entity_poly.pdbx_seq_one_letter_code
_entity_poly.pdbx_strand_id
1 'polypeptide(L)'
;MNPDFPLLSLTQPQTAKRGKERPRLLPLSPEKIQQRKEKADNLRQQVRRISRQLQEMSEEERKAVLIKLEHEQKINLSGTGLKPIAESTQHFTLAVPRTEKLDKLEEKIEEFGEGDLKRGQPPNKDFAYLNTIEEASPQDRLCQVFFEQYDELIQKDWIIFEIEMMSLERGKKQQRQELLKIREEISKLFESGTKGNLFEHEEIKGTCRAVIRCTGEVFQELVEDRKWQTKIVYFDARPAFETFHQTLRNFSVEKLGEFIIPPSDAPMVCIVDSGVTIENPFLKPVVREDLILSFLRTESDKDNPNDECGHGSGVASLASYYALNLYQNAENSGKMWIASARILNKDNEIEDERLFSKILTEVVETFEKIGIKIFNLSLQFINRKWHEEAKRTIPRRSWIARTIDRLSRKYDVVFITVTGNISTSNVKYYYGDGLAYPEYFIDDEASIYDPGQASLAITVGSMSPTTQAVGQITTAMAIAEEHQPSPFTRCGPGINREIKPELVEYGGNYLLDQNGAVRENPGMNVIMASHQLTPAITHKSGTSFAAPRVAHKMARILYDMQSLGFYDISASLLKALTVNSATYPPYYGNFDNFKQAMDEKKPKHWLNVVGYGIPDDIRATECDKYTAILIFQEKIQPNTVKFFDIPVPECLVETPPTKVKRLTVTVVYAPEVQRWGLETYLGTTLKWRMFRGNVDQEEVIKYMSVEEEENDEETGENPKELKFEPGITLRSRGTVQHGICEWKQHKPEYSQNCYTLAIAAYEKWNRENPDPVSYAVVVRLEDTTQTADVYVEVQNIMAQLEVQARSNI
;
A
#
# COMPACT_ATOMS: atom_id res chain seq x y z
N MET A 1 -1.83 16.82 4.51
CA MET A 1 -0.90 17.91 4.16
C MET A 1 -0.35 18.53 5.42
N ASN A 2 0.91 18.99 5.42
CA ASN A 2 1.50 19.74 6.54
C ASN A 2 1.73 21.22 6.13
N PRO A 3 1.04 22.19 6.73
CA PRO A 3 1.15 23.61 6.35
C PRO A 3 2.44 24.28 6.85
N ASP A 4 3.12 23.72 7.86
CA ASP A 4 4.37 24.26 8.40
C ASP A 4 5.55 24.04 7.43
N PHE A 5 5.40 23.08 6.52
CA PHE A 5 6.37 22.66 5.52
C PHE A 5 5.72 22.62 4.13
N PRO A 6 5.49 23.77 3.45
CA PRO A 6 4.94 23.78 2.09
C PRO A 6 5.91 23.22 1.03
N LEU A 7 5.38 22.91 -0.16
CA LEU A 7 6.23 22.64 -1.33
C LEU A 7 7.05 23.88 -1.70
N LEU A 8 8.34 23.69 -1.97
CA LEU A 8 9.24 24.77 -2.37
C LEU A 8 9.36 24.84 -3.90
N SER A 9 9.43 26.05 -4.44
CA SER A 9 9.80 26.23 -5.85
C SER A 9 11.32 26.10 -6.02
N LEU A 10 11.77 25.54 -7.13
CA LEU A 10 13.15 25.78 -7.59
C LEU A 10 13.27 27.23 -8.04
N THR A 11 14.44 27.84 -7.82
CA THR A 11 14.79 29.12 -8.43
C THR A 11 14.78 29.00 -9.95
N GLN A 12 14.58 30.13 -10.62
CA GLN A 12 14.70 30.23 -12.07
C GLN A 12 16.09 29.72 -12.52
N PRO A 13 16.17 28.67 -13.34
CA PRO A 13 17.43 28.05 -13.71
C PRO A 13 18.33 28.98 -14.51
N GLN A 14 19.59 29.10 -14.06
CA GLN A 14 20.72 29.33 -14.98
C GLN A 14 20.68 28.24 -16.07
N THR A 15 21.28 28.41 -17.24
CA THR A 15 20.91 27.58 -18.42
C THR A 15 21.93 26.42 -18.76
N ALA A 16 22.33 25.51 -17.80
CA ALA A 16 22.91 24.12 -18.03
C ALA A 16 22.67 22.78 -17.15
N LYS A 17 23.55 22.20 -16.24
CA LYS A 17 23.69 20.70 -15.92
C LYS A 17 24.16 20.16 -14.44
N ARG A 18 23.74 19.03 -13.72
CA ARG A 18 22.89 18.76 -12.42
C ARG A 18 23.68 18.71 -11.03
N GLY A 19 23.34 18.49 -9.70
CA GLY A 19 22.20 18.24 -8.68
C GLY A 19 22.61 17.29 -7.44
N LYS A 20 22.12 17.08 -6.15
CA LYS A 20 21.05 17.49 -5.13
C LYS A 20 21.12 16.60 -3.75
N GLU A 21 20.29 16.65 -2.63
CA GLU A 21 20.33 15.69 -1.40
C GLU A 21 20.02 16.05 0.17
N ARG A 22 19.89 15.07 1.17
CA ARG A 22 19.44 15.10 2.68
C ARG A 22 20.25 14.23 3.77
N PRO A 23 19.95 13.84 5.14
CA PRO A 23 18.73 13.69 6.14
C PRO A 23 18.74 13.29 7.79
N ARG A 24 17.69 13.41 8.72
CA ARG A 24 16.94 12.33 9.64
C ARG A 24 17.40 11.55 11.12
N LEU A 25 16.80 10.99 12.35
CA LEU A 25 15.71 11.01 13.61
C LEU A 25 16.02 10.45 15.12
N LEU A 26 15.09 10.59 16.16
CA LEU A 26 15.01 10.17 17.66
C LEU A 26 13.58 9.98 18.47
N PRO A 27 13.43 9.74 19.85
CA PRO A 27 12.24 9.06 20.54
C PRO A 27 11.43 9.68 21.79
N LEU A 28 11.18 8.92 22.91
CA LEU A 28 10.06 8.85 23.94
C LEU A 28 9.92 9.90 25.12
N SER A 29 8.81 9.87 25.92
CA SER A 29 8.29 10.94 26.82
C SER A 29 8.37 10.75 28.38
N PRO A 30 8.15 11.82 29.21
CA PRO A 30 8.53 11.83 30.65
C PRO A 30 7.44 11.61 31.73
N GLU A 31 6.16 11.92 31.47
CA GLU A 31 5.13 12.11 32.53
C GLU A 31 4.96 10.90 33.46
N LYS A 32 5.02 9.69 32.89
CA LYS A 32 4.86 8.41 33.60
C LYS A 32 5.93 8.13 34.68
N ILE A 33 6.96 8.97 34.81
CA ILE A 33 7.98 8.89 35.87
C ILE A 33 7.48 9.48 37.20
N GLN A 34 6.53 10.44 37.18
CA GLN A 34 6.24 11.30 38.33
C GLN A 34 5.24 10.70 39.34
N GLN A 35 4.29 9.87 38.90
CA GLN A 35 3.14 9.41 39.70
C GLN A 35 3.38 8.10 40.52
N ARG A 36 4.61 7.57 40.52
CA ARG A 36 4.89 6.17 40.92
C ARG A 36 4.60 5.79 42.38
N LYS A 37 4.68 6.72 43.34
CA LYS A 37 4.47 6.41 44.78
C LYS A 37 3.00 6.14 45.11
N GLU A 38 2.12 7.04 44.69
CA GLU A 38 0.67 6.96 44.95
C GLU A 38 0.05 5.67 44.40
N LYS A 39 0.46 5.25 43.19
CA LYS A 39 0.02 4.00 42.56
C LYS A 39 0.47 2.76 43.35
N ALA A 40 1.66 2.78 43.97
CA ALA A 40 2.14 1.69 44.81
C ALA A 40 1.34 1.53 46.12
N ASP A 41 1.01 2.65 46.78
CA ASP A 41 0.28 2.63 48.06
C ASP A 41 -1.15 2.09 47.93
N ASN A 42 -1.84 2.41 46.83
CA ASN A 42 -3.17 1.88 46.54
C ASN A 42 -3.13 0.34 46.38
N LEU A 43 -2.22 -0.16 45.54
CA LEU A 43 -2.06 -1.59 45.28
C LEU A 43 -1.72 -2.39 46.55
N ARG A 44 -0.88 -1.85 47.46
CA ARG A 44 -0.54 -2.49 48.75
C ARG A 44 -1.79 -2.76 49.62
N GLN A 45 -2.81 -1.91 49.59
CA GLN A 45 -4.05 -2.13 50.37
C GLN A 45 -4.88 -3.29 49.82
N GLN A 46 -4.94 -3.45 48.50
CA GLN A 46 -5.74 -4.47 47.83
C GLN A 46 -5.20 -5.88 48.10
N VAL A 47 -3.87 -6.06 48.04
CA VAL A 47 -3.19 -7.34 48.36
C VAL A 47 -3.49 -7.83 49.78
N ARG A 48 -3.44 -6.93 50.77
CA ARG A 48 -3.67 -7.27 52.19
C ARG A 48 -5.08 -7.79 52.46
N ARG A 49 -6.10 -7.29 51.75
CA ARG A 49 -7.49 -7.77 51.85
C ARG A 49 -7.61 -9.23 51.41
N ILE A 50 -7.15 -9.52 50.19
CA ILE A 50 -7.18 -10.88 49.60
C ILE A 50 -6.38 -11.85 50.47
N SER A 51 -5.20 -11.42 50.95
CA SER A 51 -4.33 -12.25 51.78
C SER A 51 -4.90 -12.56 53.17
N ARG A 52 -5.97 -11.89 53.63
CA ARG A 52 -6.71 -12.28 54.85
C ARG A 52 -7.77 -13.33 54.54
N GLN A 53 -8.56 -13.12 53.47
CA GLN A 53 -9.59 -14.07 53.02
C GLN A 53 -9.01 -15.48 52.79
N LEU A 54 -7.82 -15.57 52.18
CA LEU A 54 -7.11 -16.84 51.96
C LEU A 54 -6.74 -17.60 53.25
N GLN A 55 -6.58 -16.92 54.40
CA GLN A 55 -6.23 -17.55 55.68
C GLN A 55 -7.44 -18.14 56.41
N GLU A 56 -8.65 -17.68 56.06
CA GLU A 56 -9.92 -18.13 56.67
C GLU A 56 -10.47 -19.40 55.98
N MET A 57 -9.88 -19.83 54.85
CA MET A 57 -10.30 -20.94 53.99
C MET A 57 -9.53 -22.26 54.23
N SER A 58 -10.17 -23.40 53.94
CA SER A 58 -9.50 -24.72 53.88
C SER A 58 -8.52 -24.85 52.71
N GLU A 59 -7.66 -25.89 52.72
CA GLU A 59 -6.70 -26.13 51.62
C GLU A 59 -7.39 -26.52 50.29
N GLU A 60 -8.62 -27.06 50.34
CA GLU A 60 -9.41 -27.38 49.13
C GLU A 60 -10.12 -26.13 48.59
N GLU A 61 -10.63 -25.26 49.46
CA GLU A 61 -11.26 -23.99 49.03
C GLU A 61 -10.23 -23.00 48.47
N ARG A 62 -9.06 -22.88 49.09
CA ARG A 62 -7.96 -22.03 48.56
C ARG A 62 -7.52 -22.39 47.14
N LYS A 63 -7.70 -23.65 46.74
CA LYS A 63 -7.38 -24.13 45.39
C LYS A 63 -8.38 -23.67 44.33
N ALA A 64 -9.56 -23.19 44.72
CA ALA A 64 -10.55 -22.59 43.82
C ALA A 64 -10.35 -21.08 43.59
N VAL A 65 -9.53 -20.39 44.39
CA VAL A 65 -9.43 -18.93 44.37
C VAL A 65 -8.59 -18.44 43.19
N LEU A 66 -9.22 -17.62 42.34
CA LEU A 66 -8.60 -16.91 41.22
C LEU A 66 -8.40 -15.44 41.58
N ILE A 67 -7.23 -14.88 41.25
CA ILE A 67 -6.89 -13.47 41.46
C ILE A 67 -6.73 -12.79 40.09
N LYS A 68 -7.45 -11.70 39.89
CA LYS A 68 -7.43 -10.84 38.69
C LYS A 68 -6.56 -9.61 38.95
N LEU A 69 -5.74 -9.23 37.97
CA LEU A 69 -4.74 -8.16 38.04
C LEU A 69 -4.88 -7.25 36.81
N GLU A 70 -5.58 -6.12 36.89
CA GLU A 70 -5.80 -5.24 35.73
C GLU A 70 -4.62 -4.30 35.48
N HIS A 71 -4.25 -4.07 34.22
CA HIS A 71 -3.08 -3.25 33.85
C HIS A 71 -3.20 -2.57 32.47
N GLU A 72 -2.43 -1.50 32.24
CA GLU A 72 -2.30 -0.81 30.94
C GLU A 72 -1.36 -1.55 29.96
N GLN A 73 -0.46 -2.40 30.48
CA GLN A 73 0.44 -3.24 29.69
C GLN A 73 1.02 -4.39 30.53
N LYS A 74 1.25 -5.54 29.88
CA LYS A 74 1.67 -6.84 30.46
C LYS A 74 2.77 -6.73 31.52
N ILE A 75 2.44 -7.12 32.75
CA ILE A 75 3.31 -7.01 33.93
C ILE A 75 4.05 -8.32 34.27
N ASN A 76 5.27 -8.21 34.82
CA ASN A 76 6.09 -9.36 35.18
C ASN A 76 5.80 -9.86 36.61
N LEU A 77 4.96 -10.89 36.73
CA LEU A 77 4.57 -11.50 38.02
C LEU A 77 5.62 -12.43 38.64
N SER A 78 6.83 -12.54 38.05
CA SER A 78 7.87 -13.44 38.56
C SER A 78 8.30 -13.08 40.00
N GLY A 79 8.30 -14.07 40.89
CA GLY A 79 8.68 -13.93 42.29
C GLY A 79 7.58 -13.47 43.25
N THR A 80 6.43 -12.98 42.75
CA THR A 80 5.34 -12.40 43.56
C THR A 80 4.58 -13.40 44.44
N GLY A 81 4.73 -14.71 44.21
CA GLY A 81 3.90 -15.77 44.83
C GLY A 81 2.64 -16.13 44.03
N LEU A 82 2.25 -15.31 43.06
CA LEU A 82 1.18 -15.62 42.11
C LEU A 82 1.69 -16.49 40.94
N LYS A 83 0.82 -17.32 40.37
CA LYS A 83 1.05 -18.08 39.13
C LYS A 83 -0.03 -17.73 38.10
N PRO A 84 0.32 -17.14 36.95
CA PRO A 84 -0.62 -17.03 35.84
C PRO A 84 -1.24 -18.39 35.49
N ILE A 85 -2.57 -18.44 35.35
CA ILE A 85 -3.26 -19.64 34.85
C ILE A 85 -3.30 -19.67 33.32
N ALA A 86 -3.38 -18.50 32.70
CA ALA A 86 -3.33 -18.28 31.25
C ALA A 86 -2.27 -17.21 30.92
N GLU A 87 -2.11 -16.90 29.63
CA GLU A 87 -1.35 -15.73 29.20
C GLU A 87 -2.05 -14.43 29.66
N SER A 88 -1.29 -13.47 30.19
CA SER A 88 -1.79 -12.10 30.43
C SER A 88 -2.30 -11.49 29.13
N THR A 89 -3.51 -10.92 29.18
CA THR A 89 -4.12 -10.13 28.09
C THR A 89 -3.44 -8.75 28.02
N GLN A 90 -3.96 -7.82 27.21
CA GLN A 90 -3.50 -6.43 27.23
C GLN A 90 -3.99 -5.65 28.45
N HIS A 91 -5.07 -6.09 29.11
CA HIS A 91 -5.78 -5.31 30.14
C HIS A 91 -5.84 -5.99 31.51
N PHE A 92 -5.59 -7.30 31.61
CA PHE A 92 -5.50 -8.00 32.89
C PHE A 92 -4.71 -9.31 32.84
N THR A 93 -4.41 -9.86 34.01
CA THR A 93 -3.85 -11.21 34.19
C THR A 93 -4.66 -11.98 35.23
N LEU A 94 -5.07 -13.22 34.92
CA LEU A 94 -5.62 -14.16 35.91
C LEU A 94 -4.52 -15.07 36.46
N ALA A 95 -4.45 -15.17 37.78
CA ALA A 95 -3.43 -15.95 38.48
C ALA A 95 -3.98 -16.64 39.75
N VAL A 96 -3.41 -17.80 40.10
CA VAL A 96 -3.67 -18.49 41.38
C VAL A 96 -2.58 -18.19 42.41
N PRO A 97 -2.92 -18.06 43.70
CA PRO A 97 -1.94 -17.98 44.78
C PRO A 97 -1.21 -19.33 44.95
N ARG A 98 0.13 -19.31 45.11
CA ARG A 98 0.91 -20.52 45.46
C ARG A 98 1.14 -20.71 46.95
N THR A 99 0.68 -19.78 47.78
CA THR A 99 1.02 -19.66 49.20
C THR A 99 -0.19 -19.19 50.00
N GLU A 100 -0.21 -19.51 51.30
CA GLU A 100 -1.30 -19.11 52.23
C GLU A 100 -1.32 -17.60 52.52
N LYS A 101 -0.33 -16.87 52.01
CA LYS A 101 -0.16 -15.42 52.11
C LYS A 101 0.44 -14.85 50.83
N LEU A 102 0.25 -13.55 50.60
CA LEU A 102 0.74 -12.82 49.42
C LEU A 102 1.95 -11.91 49.70
N ASP A 103 2.66 -12.12 50.82
CA ASP A 103 3.75 -11.29 51.34
C ASP A 103 4.78 -10.81 50.27
N LYS A 104 5.12 -11.67 49.29
CA LYS A 104 6.10 -11.38 48.21
C LYS A 104 5.59 -10.51 47.07
N LEU A 105 4.27 -10.35 46.94
CA LEU A 105 3.67 -9.39 46.02
C LEU A 105 3.74 -7.99 46.63
N GLU A 106 3.49 -7.88 47.94
CA GLU A 106 3.54 -6.63 48.69
C GLU A 106 4.95 -6.02 48.68
N GLU A 107 5.98 -6.83 49.00
CA GLU A 107 7.41 -6.47 48.95
C GLU A 107 7.83 -5.84 47.60
N LYS A 108 7.33 -6.37 46.47
CA LYS A 108 7.69 -5.90 45.12
C LYS A 108 6.99 -4.62 44.68
N ILE A 109 5.82 -4.34 45.23
CA ILE A 109 5.08 -3.09 44.99
C ILE A 109 5.75 -1.94 45.77
N GLU A 110 6.24 -2.23 46.98
CA GLU A 110 7.06 -1.33 47.81
C GLU A 110 8.37 -0.94 47.10
N GLU A 111 9.10 -1.91 46.52
CA GLU A 111 10.29 -1.64 45.69
C GLU A 111 10.02 -0.65 44.54
N PHE A 112 8.88 -0.77 43.85
CA PHE A 112 8.51 0.09 42.72
C PHE A 112 8.24 1.54 43.14
N GLY A 113 7.45 1.73 44.19
CA GLY A 113 7.11 3.05 44.71
C GLY A 113 8.35 3.79 45.24
N GLU A 114 9.22 3.08 45.96
CA GLU A 114 10.20 3.72 46.84
C GLU A 114 11.67 3.63 46.38
N GLY A 115 12.01 2.70 45.47
CA GLY A 115 13.39 2.50 45.00
C GLY A 115 13.95 3.54 44.02
N ASP A 116 15.28 3.55 43.84
CA ASP A 116 16.01 4.55 43.06
C ASP A 116 15.91 4.41 41.52
N LEU A 117 15.78 5.54 40.82
CA LEU A 117 15.77 5.61 39.36
C LEU A 117 17.14 5.26 38.76
N LYS A 118 17.16 4.43 37.70
CA LYS A 118 18.37 4.09 36.92
C LYS A 118 18.12 4.40 35.44
N ARG A 119 19.01 5.20 34.83
CA ARG A 119 18.86 5.72 33.44
C ARG A 119 17.46 6.34 33.17
N GLY A 120 16.91 7.07 34.14
CA GLY A 120 15.60 7.70 34.05
C GLY A 120 14.39 6.78 34.24
N GLN A 121 14.58 5.50 34.59
CA GLN A 121 13.47 4.54 34.80
C GLN A 121 13.51 3.93 36.22
N PRO A 122 12.34 3.66 36.86
CA PRO A 122 12.29 3.06 38.19
C PRO A 122 12.57 1.55 38.18
N PRO A 123 12.90 0.95 39.34
CA PRO A 123 12.89 -0.50 39.51
C PRO A 123 11.46 -1.03 39.42
N ASN A 124 11.28 -2.30 39.01
CA ASN A 124 9.97 -2.94 38.80
C ASN A 124 8.96 -2.06 38.04
N LYS A 125 9.44 -1.25 37.07
CA LYS A 125 8.69 -0.20 36.36
C LYS A 125 7.35 -0.63 35.76
N ASP A 126 7.18 -1.93 35.51
CA ASP A 126 5.97 -2.50 34.92
C ASP A 126 4.75 -2.31 35.85
N PHE A 127 4.96 -2.16 37.17
CA PHE A 127 3.88 -1.81 38.11
C PHE A 127 3.36 -0.37 37.97
N ALA A 128 4.03 0.52 37.22
CA ALA A 128 3.46 1.83 36.83
C ALA A 128 2.18 1.67 36.01
N TYR A 129 1.93 0.48 35.48
CA TYR A 129 0.81 0.14 34.63
C TYR A 129 -0.23 -0.76 35.32
N LEU A 130 0.02 -1.27 36.54
CA LEU A 130 -0.93 -2.10 37.29
C LEU A 130 -1.97 -1.23 38.02
N ASN A 131 -3.25 -1.52 37.85
CA ASN A 131 -4.36 -0.67 38.26
C ASN A 131 -5.17 -1.25 39.44
N THR A 132 -5.54 -2.53 39.38
CA THR A 132 -6.36 -3.21 40.40
C THR A 132 -5.92 -4.66 40.63
N ILE A 133 -6.26 -5.20 41.79
CA ILE A 133 -6.01 -6.58 42.22
C ILE A 133 -7.24 -7.09 43.00
N GLU A 134 -7.95 -8.09 42.48
CA GLU A 134 -9.21 -8.57 43.03
C GLU A 134 -9.41 -10.10 42.92
N GLU A 135 -10.47 -10.62 43.52
CA GLU A 135 -10.89 -12.03 43.43
C GLU A 135 -11.86 -12.20 42.25
N ALA A 136 -11.62 -13.18 41.38
CA ALA A 136 -12.37 -13.32 40.12
C ALA A 136 -13.68 -14.14 40.29
N SER A 137 -14.63 -13.90 39.38
CA SER A 137 -15.93 -14.59 39.33
C SER A 137 -15.83 -16.01 38.72
N PRO A 138 -16.81 -16.90 38.96
CA PRO A 138 -16.87 -18.20 38.29
C PRO A 138 -16.94 -18.10 36.74
N GLN A 139 -17.53 -17.01 36.24
CA GLN A 139 -17.68 -16.68 34.82
C GLN A 139 -16.39 -16.17 34.18
N ASP A 140 -15.40 -15.65 34.93
CA ASP A 140 -14.07 -15.27 34.39
C ASP A 140 -13.25 -16.47 33.85
N ARG A 141 -13.78 -17.70 33.97
CA ARG A 141 -13.27 -18.92 33.31
C ARG A 141 -13.78 -19.10 31.88
N LEU A 142 -14.73 -18.29 31.42
CA LEU A 142 -15.29 -18.32 30.07
C LEU A 142 -14.40 -17.55 29.09
N CYS A 143 -14.30 -18.01 27.84
CA CYS A 143 -13.86 -17.17 26.73
C CYS A 143 -14.81 -15.97 26.56
N GLN A 144 -14.31 -14.87 25.98
CA GLN A 144 -15.06 -13.61 25.83
C GLN A 144 -16.46 -13.82 25.20
N VAL A 145 -16.55 -14.59 24.12
CA VAL A 145 -17.82 -14.86 23.41
C VAL A 145 -18.84 -15.54 24.31
N PHE A 146 -18.40 -16.40 25.24
CA PHE A 146 -19.28 -17.11 26.17
C PHE A 146 -19.62 -16.28 27.41
N PHE A 147 -18.72 -15.40 27.83
CA PHE A 147 -18.98 -14.41 28.88
C PHE A 147 -20.07 -13.41 28.43
N GLU A 148 -19.93 -12.87 27.21
CA GLU A 148 -20.86 -11.90 26.62
C GLU A 148 -22.25 -12.50 26.31
N GLN A 149 -22.35 -13.81 26.09
CA GLN A 149 -23.60 -14.51 25.71
C GLN A 149 -24.15 -15.41 26.81
N TYR A 150 -23.66 -15.32 28.05
CA TYR A 150 -23.91 -16.31 29.10
C TYR A 150 -25.41 -16.58 29.35
N ASP A 151 -26.20 -15.50 29.53
CA ASP A 151 -27.64 -15.58 29.78
C ASP A 151 -28.43 -16.21 28.63
N GLU A 152 -27.96 -16.09 27.37
CA GLU A 152 -28.56 -16.81 26.24
C GLU A 152 -28.12 -18.27 26.19
N LEU A 153 -26.85 -18.55 26.52
CA LEU A 153 -26.26 -19.88 26.44
C LEU A 153 -26.95 -20.85 27.40
N ILE A 154 -27.20 -20.42 28.65
CA ILE A 154 -27.92 -21.22 29.65
C ILE A 154 -29.37 -21.56 29.25
N GLN A 155 -29.94 -20.87 28.25
CA GLN A 155 -31.28 -21.11 27.71
C GLN A 155 -31.30 -21.97 26.43
N LYS A 156 -30.15 -22.32 25.84
CA LYS A 156 -30.10 -23.09 24.57
C LYS A 156 -30.26 -24.59 24.81
N ASP A 157 -31.07 -25.24 23.97
CA ASP A 157 -31.26 -26.71 23.97
C ASP A 157 -29.93 -27.46 23.91
N TRP A 158 -28.97 -26.94 23.14
CA TRP A 158 -27.65 -27.50 22.96
C TRP A 158 -26.60 -26.43 22.69
N ILE A 159 -25.51 -26.45 23.45
CA ILE A 159 -24.25 -25.74 23.19
C ILE A 159 -23.20 -26.79 22.80
N ILE A 160 -22.21 -26.42 21.98
CA ILE A 160 -21.01 -27.24 21.74
C ILE A 160 -19.75 -26.37 21.94
N PHE A 161 -18.85 -26.82 22.81
CA PHE A 161 -17.73 -26.04 23.32
C PHE A 161 -16.55 -26.92 23.72
N GLU A 162 -15.45 -26.29 24.11
CA GLU A 162 -14.29 -26.95 24.71
C GLU A 162 -14.17 -26.59 26.19
N ILE A 163 -13.66 -27.50 27.00
CA ILE A 163 -13.22 -27.22 28.37
C ILE A 163 -11.75 -27.61 28.53
N GLU A 164 -11.03 -26.90 29.40
CA GLU A 164 -9.79 -27.40 29.98
C GLU A 164 -10.02 -27.78 31.45
N MET A 165 -9.78 -29.06 31.76
CA MET A 165 -9.72 -29.58 33.12
C MET A 165 -8.28 -29.55 33.62
N MET A 166 -8.06 -29.21 34.89
CA MET A 166 -6.73 -29.25 35.51
C MET A 166 -6.72 -30.16 36.74
N SER A 167 -5.67 -30.97 36.84
CA SER A 167 -5.33 -31.71 38.04
C SER A 167 -4.42 -30.89 38.95
N LEU A 168 -4.69 -30.95 40.25
CA LEU A 168 -3.92 -30.27 41.30
C LEU A 168 -2.94 -31.23 42.00
N GLU A 169 -3.04 -32.52 41.70
CA GLU A 169 -2.23 -33.58 42.28
C GLU A 169 -0.73 -33.50 41.98
N ARG A 170 0.08 -34.06 42.88
CA ARG A 170 1.55 -34.04 42.80
C ARG A 170 2.10 -35.33 42.20
N GLY A 171 2.13 -35.39 40.87
CA GLY A 171 2.87 -36.41 40.11
C GLY A 171 2.06 -37.01 38.97
N LYS A 172 2.74 -37.34 37.87
CA LYS A 172 2.09 -37.73 36.59
C LYS A 172 1.06 -38.87 36.70
N LYS A 173 1.24 -39.79 37.65
CA LYS A 173 0.32 -40.93 37.84
C LYS A 173 -0.97 -40.49 38.55
N GLN A 174 -0.81 -39.78 39.67
CA GLN A 174 -1.90 -39.19 40.44
C GLN A 174 -2.71 -38.22 39.57
N GLN A 175 -2.01 -37.35 38.83
CA GLN A 175 -2.64 -36.38 37.94
C GLN A 175 -3.53 -37.03 36.88
N ARG A 176 -3.06 -38.12 36.27
CA ARG A 176 -3.85 -38.88 35.31
C ARG A 176 -5.06 -39.57 35.95
N GLN A 177 -4.92 -40.07 37.17
CA GLN A 177 -6.03 -40.68 37.91
C GLN A 177 -7.09 -39.64 38.31
N GLU A 178 -6.69 -38.41 38.65
CA GLU A 178 -7.60 -37.30 38.92
C GLU A 178 -8.35 -36.87 37.65
N LEU A 179 -7.66 -36.63 36.52
CA LEU A 179 -8.29 -36.26 35.25
C LEU A 179 -9.28 -37.33 34.75
N LEU A 180 -8.95 -38.62 34.86
CA LEU A 180 -9.87 -39.71 34.53
C LEU A 180 -11.13 -39.67 35.41
N LYS A 181 -10.98 -39.43 36.72
CA LYS A 181 -12.11 -39.31 37.66
C LYS A 181 -13.00 -38.11 37.35
N ILE A 182 -12.42 -36.95 37.05
CA ILE A 182 -13.17 -35.74 36.64
C ILE A 182 -14.01 -36.05 35.40
N ARG A 183 -13.42 -36.70 34.39
CA ARG A 183 -14.12 -37.10 33.16
C ARG A 183 -15.22 -38.12 33.40
N GLU A 184 -15.02 -39.08 34.31
CA GLU A 184 -16.09 -39.99 34.74
C GLU A 184 -17.25 -39.26 35.45
N GLU A 185 -16.97 -38.27 36.28
CA GLU A 185 -18.00 -37.46 36.94
C GLU A 185 -18.81 -36.64 35.92
N ILE A 186 -18.14 -36.06 34.90
CA ILE A 186 -18.81 -35.34 33.79
C ILE A 186 -19.66 -36.29 32.94
N SER A 187 -19.14 -37.48 32.59
CA SER A 187 -19.91 -38.49 31.84
C SER A 187 -21.14 -39.01 32.59
N LYS A 188 -21.15 -38.96 33.93
CA LYS A 188 -22.32 -39.30 34.76
C LYS A 188 -23.37 -38.18 34.75
N LEU A 189 -22.94 -36.91 34.80
CA LEU A 189 -23.81 -35.73 34.69
C LEU A 189 -24.57 -35.68 33.34
N PHE A 190 -23.99 -36.23 32.28
CA PHE A 190 -24.56 -36.24 30.93
C PHE A 190 -25.67 -37.27 30.69
N GLU A 191 -26.04 -38.08 31.70
CA GLU A 191 -27.15 -39.03 31.66
C GLU A 191 -27.16 -39.92 30.40
N SER A 192 -26.03 -40.60 30.15
CA SER A 192 -25.83 -41.56 29.04
C SER A 192 -26.06 -40.97 27.63
N GLY A 193 -25.88 -39.66 27.45
CA GLY A 193 -26.10 -38.97 26.17
C GLY A 193 -27.30 -38.02 26.16
N THR A 194 -28.17 -38.10 27.19
CA THR A 194 -29.49 -37.43 27.20
C THR A 194 -29.39 -35.93 27.47
N LYS A 195 -28.44 -35.51 28.33
CA LYS A 195 -28.19 -34.09 28.66
C LYS A 195 -26.86 -33.56 28.14
N GLY A 196 -25.97 -34.44 27.68
CA GLY A 196 -24.69 -34.05 27.10
C GLY A 196 -23.90 -35.21 26.52
N ASN A 197 -22.75 -34.91 25.93
CA ASN A 197 -21.76 -35.89 25.48
C ASN A 197 -20.35 -35.28 25.46
N LEU A 198 -19.33 -36.10 25.71
CA LEU A 198 -17.92 -35.76 25.56
C LEU A 198 -17.39 -36.51 24.33
N PHE A 199 -17.00 -35.80 23.28
CA PHE A 199 -16.62 -36.41 22.00
C PHE A 199 -15.16 -36.84 21.98
N GLU A 200 -14.26 -35.87 22.22
CA GLU A 200 -12.82 -36.01 22.06
C GLU A 200 -12.10 -35.31 23.22
N HIS A 201 -10.87 -35.74 23.50
CA HIS A 201 -10.07 -35.21 24.61
C HIS A 201 -8.57 -35.47 24.40
N GLU A 202 -7.73 -34.63 24.98
CA GLU A 202 -6.27 -34.79 25.03
C GLU A 202 -5.76 -34.55 26.46
N GLU A 203 -4.79 -35.33 26.94
CA GLU A 203 -4.18 -35.22 28.28
C GLU A 203 -2.74 -34.69 28.20
N ILE A 204 -2.49 -33.45 28.62
CA ILE A 204 -1.16 -32.80 28.55
C ILE A 204 -0.67 -32.40 29.95
N LYS A 205 0.38 -33.05 30.45
CA LYS A 205 1.17 -32.63 31.64
C LYS A 205 0.37 -32.35 32.93
N GLY A 206 -0.85 -32.87 33.07
CA GLY A 206 -1.73 -32.62 34.22
C GLY A 206 -2.94 -31.73 33.93
N THR A 207 -3.12 -31.28 32.69
CA THR A 207 -4.42 -30.79 32.19
C THR A 207 -5.03 -31.79 31.22
N CYS A 208 -6.34 -31.66 30.97
CA CYS A 208 -7.04 -32.37 29.91
C CYS A 208 -8.00 -31.41 29.20
N ARG A 209 -7.81 -31.18 27.90
CA ARG A 209 -8.80 -30.50 27.06
C ARG A 209 -9.83 -31.51 26.57
N ALA A 210 -11.10 -31.13 26.51
CA ALA A 210 -12.18 -31.98 26.01
C ALA A 210 -13.25 -31.19 25.25
N VAL A 211 -13.74 -31.77 24.15
CA VAL A 211 -14.84 -31.22 23.34
C VAL A 211 -16.16 -31.79 23.85
N ILE A 212 -17.09 -30.92 24.24
CA ILE A 212 -18.35 -31.25 24.90
C ILE A 212 -19.54 -30.67 24.14
N ARG A 213 -20.67 -31.36 24.20
CA ARG A 213 -22.02 -30.81 23.93
C ARG A 213 -22.88 -31.05 25.16
N CYS A 214 -23.65 -30.06 25.61
CA CYS A 214 -24.68 -30.25 26.64
C CYS A 214 -25.81 -29.23 26.51
N THR A 215 -26.86 -29.39 27.32
CA THR A 215 -27.93 -28.38 27.49
C THR A 215 -27.40 -27.15 28.23
N GLY A 216 -28.09 -26.01 28.08
CA GLY A 216 -27.78 -24.78 28.82
C GLY A 216 -27.80 -24.95 30.35
N GLU A 217 -28.72 -25.74 30.90
CA GLU A 217 -28.79 -26.13 32.32
C GLU A 217 -27.49 -26.80 32.80
N VAL A 218 -26.96 -27.77 32.04
CA VAL A 218 -25.72 -28.48 32.40
C VAL A 218 -24.49 -27.59 32.18
N PHE A 219 -24.52 -26.68 31.20
CA PHE A 219 -23.49 -25.65 31.06
C PHE A 219 -23.45 -24.70 32.27
N GLN A 220 -24.62 -24.30 32.79
CA GLN A 220 -24.71 -23.51 34.03
C GLN A 220 -24.09 -24.26 35.22
N GLU A 221 -24.42 -25.55 35.44
CA GLU A 221 -23.82 -26.33 36.55
C GLU A 221 -22.29 -26.33 36.48
N LEU A 222 -21.72 -26.61 35.30
CA LEU A 222 -20.26 -26.66 35.10
C LEU A 222 -19.57 -25.29 35.36
N VAL A 223 -20.26 -24.18 35.06
CA VAL A 223 -19.75 -22.82 35.23
C VAL A 223 -19.95 -22.29 36.66
N GLU A 224 -20.99 -22.70 37.38
CA GLU A 224 -21.36 -22.09 38.67
C GLU A 224 -21.13 -22.97 39.91
N ASP A 225 -21.18 -24.31 39.84
CA ASP A 225 -20.95 -25.16 41.01
C ASP A 225 -19.46 -25.18 41.44
N ARG A 226 -19.21 -24.91 42.73
CA ARG A 226 -17.88 -25.00 43.37
C ARG A 226 -17.20 -26.36 43.16
N LYS A 227 -17.97 -27.45 43.05
CA LYS A 227 -17.49 -28.80 42.67
C LYS A 227 -16.76 -28.80 41.33
N TRP A 228 -17.15 -27.95 40.38
CA TRP A 228 -16.56 -27.84 39.05
C TRP A 228 -15.57 -26.68 38.94
N GLN A 229 -15.70 -25.62 39.75
CA GLN A 229 -14.72 -24.53 39.86
C GLN A 229 -13.31 -25.02 40.21
N THR A 230 -13.18 -26.10 41.00
CA THR A 230 -11.89 -26.72 41.36
C THR A 230 -11.30 -27.64 40.28
N LYS A 231 -12.06 -27.96 39.22
CA LYS A 231 -11.73 -29.02 38.24
C LYS A 231 -11.59 -28.52 36.81
N ILE A 232 -12.42 -27.54 36.43
CA ILE A 232 -12.43 -26.92 35.10
C ILE A 232 -11.85 -25.51 35.24
N VAL A 233 -10.82 -25.20 34.47
CA VAL A 233 -10.08 -23.92 34.57
C VAL A 233 -10.41 -22.96 33.44
N TYR A 234 -10.93 -23.45 32.32
CA TYR A 234 -11.29 -22.62 31.15
C TYR A 234 -12.39 -23.28 30.33
N PHE A 235 -13.25 -22.47 29.70
CA PHE A 235 -14.27 -22.86 28.73
C PHE A 235 -14.07 -22.04 27.45
N ASP A 236 -13.94 -22.70 26.30
CA ASP A 236 -13.73 -22.03 25.02
C ASP A 236 -14.87 -22.29 24.03
N ALA A 237 -15.18 -21.28 23.22
CA ALA A 237 -16.04 -21.46 22.07
C ALA A 237 -15.31 -22.33 21.03
N ARG A 238 -16.04 -23.11 20.23
CA ARG A 238 -15.42 -23.73 19.05
C ARG A 238 -14.87 -22.64 18.11
N PRO A 239 -13.64 -22.77 17.58
CA PRO A 239 -13.09 -21.81 16.62
C PRO A 239 -14.01 -21.56 15.43
N ALA A 240 -14.63 -20.37 15.41
CA ALA A 240 -15.44 -19.89 14.30
C ALA A 240 -14.55 -19.08 13.36
N PHE A 241 -14.08 -19.69 12.28
CA PHE A 241 -13.32 -19.00 11.25
C PHE A 241 -14.26 -18.15 10.40
N GLU A 242 -14.14 -16.82 10.48
CA GLU A 242 -14.72 -15.97 9.44
C GLU A 242 -13.91 -16.16 8.15
N THR A 243 -14.57 -16.71 7.13
CA THR A 243 -14.00 -16.79 5.79
C THR A 243 -14.55 -15.66 4.92
N PHE A 244 -13.73 -15.16 4.00
CA PHE A 244 -14.12 -14.21 2.96
C PHE A 244 -15.43 -14.59 2.23
N HIS A 245 -15.70 -15.88 2.03
CA HIS A 245 -16.94 -16.36 1.44
C HIS A 245 -18.18 -16.16 2.32
N GLN A 246 -18.04 -16.17 3.65
CA GLN A 246 -19.11 -15.79 4.57
C GLN A 246 -19.28 -14.27 4.61
N THR A 247 -18.19 -13.50 4.72
CA THR A 247 -18.24 -12.03 4.68
C THR A 247 -18.92 -11.53 3.40
N LEU A 248 -18.53 -12.06 2.23
CA LEU A 248 -19.11 -11.70 0.93
C LEU A 248 -20.57 -12.15 0.75
N ARG A 249 -20.98 -13.28 1.35
CA ARG A 249 -22.39 -13.75 1.32
C ARG A 249 -23.29 -13.01 2.31
N ASN A 250 -22.72 -12.53 3.42
CA ASN A 250 -23.44 -11.83 4.48
C ASN A 250 -23.40 -10.30 4.30
N PHE A 251 -22.68 -9.80 3.29
CA PHE A 251 -22.61 -8.41 2.90
C PHE A 251 -24.00 -7.89 2.49
N SER A 252 -24.43 -6.80 3.12
CA SER A 252 -25.49 -5.92 2.61
C SER A 252 -24.95 -4.50 2.66
N VAL A 253 -25.28 -3.69 1.64
CA VAL A 253 -24.97 -2.26 1.61
C VAL A 253 -25.61 -1.54 2.80
N GLU A 254 -26.76 -2.03 3.29
CA GLU A 254 -27.49 -1.52 4.46
C GLU A 254 -26.70 -1.64 5.78
N LYS A 255 -25.60 -2.41 5.79
CA LYS A 255 -24.70 -2.58 6.94
C LYS A 255 -23.47 -1.67 6.88
N LEU A 256 -23.33 -0.82 5.86
CA LEU A 256 -22.21 0.11 5.74
C LEU A 256 -22.49 1.44 6.48
N GLY A 257 -21.45 2.23 6.67
CA GLY A 257 -21.53 3.60 7.19
C GLY A 257 -21.89 4.60 6.09
N GLU A 258 -21.52 5.87 6.29
CA GLU A 258 -21.87 6.93 5.35
C GLU A 258 -21.07 6.85 4.03
N PHE A 259 -21.76 7.17 2.93
CA PHE A 259 -21.17 7.36 1.61
C PHE A 259 -20.81 8.84 1.42
N ILE A 260 -19.62 9.22 1.87
CA ILE A 260 -19.18 10.61 1.88
C ILE A 260 -18.79 11.03 0.46
N ILE A 261 -19.52 12.03 -0.07
CA ILE A 261 -19.26 12.64 -1.38
C ILE A 261 -17.89 13.34 -1.45
N PRO A 262 -17.30 13.53 -2.65
CA PRO A 262 -16.10 14.36 -2.80
C PRO A 262 -16.38 15.83 -2.44
N PRO A 263 -15.38 16.60 -1.98
CA PRO A 263 -15.46 18.06 -1.88
C PRO A 263 -15.90 18.71 -3.20
N SER A 264 -16.61 19.84 -3.16
CA SER A 264 -17.14 20.51 -4.37
C SER A 264 -16.05 21.08 -5.29
N ASP A 265 -14.86 21.30 -4.73
CA ASP A 265 -13.61 21.72 -5.38
C ASP A 265 -12.65 20.54 -5.69
N ALA A 266 -13.05 19.30 -5.38
CA ALA A 266 -12.27 18.13 -5.75
C ALA A 266 -12.11 18.01 -7.28
N PRO A 267 -10.95 17.58 -7.79
CA PRO A 267 -10.74 17.42 -9.22
C PRO A 267 -11.65 16.35 -9.83
N MET A 268 -11.73 16.36 -11.15
CA MET A 268 -12.47 15.36 -11.94
C MET A 268 -11.52 14.41 -12.65
N VAL A 269 -11.90 13.13 -12.72
CA VAL A 269 -11.29 12.10 -13.58
C VAL A 269 -12.32 11.66 -14.61
N CYS A 270 -11.95 11.68 -15.90
CA CYS A 270 -12.78 11.12 -16.97
C CYS A 270 -12.46 9.63 -17.15
N ILE A 271 -13.46 8.77 -16.99
CA ILE A 271 -13.38 7.32 -17.24
C ILE A 271 -13.82 7.04 -18.67
N VAL A 272 -12.88 6.60 -19.51
CA VAL A 272 -13.08 6.39 -20.96
C VAL A 272 -13.19 4.89 -21.23
N ASP A 273 -14.42 4.36 -21.18
CA ASP A 273 -14.67 2.93 -20.93
C ASP A 273 -16.09 2.50 -21.38
N SER A 274 -16.67 1.42 -20.82
CA SER A 274 -18.01 0.90 -21.13
C SER A 274 -19.20 1.71 -20.58
N GLY A 275 -18.94 2.84 -19.90
CA GLY A 275 -19.92 3.68 -19.21
C GLY A 275 -19.80 3.58 -17.68
N VAL A 276 -20.72 4.22 -16.94
CA VAL A 276 -20.79 4.12 -15.47
C VAL A 276 -22.26 4.06 -15.04
N THR A 277 -22.65 3.08 -14.23
CA THR A 277 -24.03 3.01 -13.70
C THR A 277 -24.20 3.94 -12.49
N ILE A 278 -24.93 5.03 -12.69
CA ILE A 278 -25.17 6.08 -11.69
C ILE A 278 -25.87 5.53 -10.43
N GLU A 279 -26.86 4.65 -10.58
CA GLU A 279 -27.71 4.19 -9.46
C GLU A 279 -27.04 3.20 -8.49
N ASN A 280 -25.80 2.75 -8.74
CA ASN A 280 -25.09 1.92 -7.77
C ASN A 280 -24.76 2.74 -6.50
N PRO A 281 -24.99 2.22 -5.27
CA PRO A 281 -24.74 2.96 -4.03
C PRO A 281 -23.32 3.52 -3.85
N PHE A 282 -22.30 2.88 -4.44
CA PHE A 282 -20.93 3.38 -4.44
C PHE A 282 -20.67 4.40 -5.55
N LEU A 283 -21.46 4.44 -6.62
CA LEU A 283 -21.20 5.34 -7.76
C LEU A 283 -22.00 6.64 -7.68
N LYS A 284 -23.26 6.58 -7.28
CA LYS A 284 -24.15 7.75 -7.09
C LYS A 284 -23.52 8.91 -6.28
N PRO A 285 -22.73 8.67 -5.21
CA PRO A 285 -22.12 9.76 -4.42
C PRO A 285 -20.93 10.47 -5.09
N VAL A 286 -20.34 9.87 -6.15
CA VAL A 286 -19.07 10.33 -6.74
C VAL A 286 -19.16 10.67 -8.23
N VAL A 287 -20.24 10.30 -8.90
CA VAL A 287 -20.48 10.67 -10.30
C VAL A 287 -21.03 12.09 -10.40
N ARG A 288 -20.64 12.77 -11.48
CA ARG A 288 -21.29 13.99 -11.95
C ARG A 288 -22.27 13.60 -13.05
N GLU A 289 -23.56 13.48 -12.70
CA GLU A 289 -24.62 13.01 -13.62
C GLU A 289 -24.66 13.83 -14.93
N ASP A 290 -24.36 15.13 -14.85
CA ASP A 290 -24.24 16.06 -15.98
C ASP A 290 -23.06 15.77 -16.93
N LEU A 291 -22.13 14.89 -16.51
CA LEU A 291 -20.87 14.56 -17.18
C LEU A 291 -20.69 13.05 -17.45
N ILE A 292 -21.75 12.24 -17.33
CA ILE A 292 -21.77 10.84 -17.77
C ILE A 292 -22.38 10.79 -19.17
N LEU A 293 -21.54 10.72 -20.21
CA LEU A 293 -21.94 10.92 -21.60
C LEU A 293 -21.67 9.69 -22.46
N SER A 294 -22.64 9.34 -23.31
CA SER A 294 -22.42 8.39 -24.39
C SER A 294 -21.77 9.07 -25.59
N PHE A 295 -20.71 8.45 -26.10
CA PHE A 295 -20.06 8.84 -27.36
C PHE A 295 -20.41 7.88 -28.49
N LEU A 296 -21.21 6.84 -28.23
CA LEU A 296 -21.74 5.93 -29.25
C LEU A 296 -22.71 6.69 -30.18
N ARG A 297 -22.90 6.21 -31.41
CA ARG A 297 -23.77 6.82 -32.44
C ARG A 297 -24.91 5.91 -32.87
N THR A 298 -24.84 4.62 -32.56
CA THR A 298 -25.91 3.63 -32.75
C THR A 298 -27.16 4.07 -31.97
N GLU A 299 -28.33 4.02 -32.60
CA GLU A 299 -29.60 4.58 -32.05
C GLU A 299 -30.03 3.98 -30.70
N SER A 300 -29.64 2.73 -30.40
CA SER A 300 -29.87 2.08 -29.09
C SER A 300 -29.02 2.65 -27.95
N ASP A 301 -27.89 3.29 -28.27
CA ASP A 301 -26.79 3.53 -27.33
C ASP A 301 -26.36 5.00 -27.25
N LYS A 302 -26.65 5.81 -28.27
CA LYS A 302 -26.29 7.23 -28.37
C LYS A 302 -26.80 8.08 -27.20
N ASP A 303 -27.95 7.70 -26.63
CA ASP A 303 -28.62 8.40 -25.53
C ASP A 303 -28.52 7.60 -24.20
N ASN A 304 -27.84 6.43 -24.19
CA ASN A 304 -27.62 5.63 -22.98
C ASN A 304 -26.15 5.72 -22.51
N PRO A 305 -25.83 6.51 -21.47
CA PRO A 305 -24.48 6.64 -20.93
C PRO A 305 -24.11 5.58 -19.87
N ASN A 306 -25.07 4.72 -19.47
CA ASN A 306 -24.88 3.74 -18.40
C ASN A 306 -24.01 2.55 -18.84
N ASP A 307 -23.45 1.85 -17.87
CA ASP A 307 -22.61 0.68 -18.10
C ASP A 307 -23.44 -0.60 -18.25
N GLU A 308 -23.44 -1.19 -19.44
CA GLU A 308 -24.11 -2.46 -19.73
C GLU A 308 -23.18 -3.68 -19.60
N CYS A 309 -21.87 -3.47 -19.37
CA CYS A 309 -20.88 -4.55 -19.26
C CYS A 309 -20.34 -4.75 -17.84
N GLY A 310 -20.16 -3.68 -17.06
CA GLY A 310 -19.58 -3.68 -15.72
C GLY A 310 -18.10 -3.31 -15.61
N HIS A 311 -17.43 -3.00 -16.72
CA HIS A 311 -16.02 -2.68 -16.70
C HIS A 311 -15.79 -1.24 -16.19
N GLY A 312 -16.39 -0.25 -16.87
CA GLY A 312 -16.27 1.16 -16.52
C GLY A 312 -16.81 1.52 -15.13
N SER A 313 -17.88 0.86 -14.66
CA SER A 313 -18.40 1.02 -13.29
C SER A 313 -17.38 0.58 -12.22
N GLY A 314 -16.72 -0.56 -12.44
CA GLY A 314 -15.66 -1.05 -11.57
C GLY A 314 -14.47 -0.08 -11.55
N VAL A 315 -14.01 0.33 -12.74
CA VAL A 315 -12.92 1.29 -12.94
C VAL A 315 -13.22 2.64 -12.26
N ALA A 316 -14.44 3.17 -12.40
CA ALA A 316 -14.87 4.42 -11.78
C ALA A 316 -14.85 4.38 -10.24
N SER A 317 -15.30 3.27 -9.64
CA SER A 317 -15.26 3.13 -8.17
C SER A 317 -13.83 3.07 -7.64
N LEU A 318 -12.92 2.37 -8.31
CA LEU A 318 -11.51 2.33 -7.95
C LEU A 318 -10.81 3.68 -8.16
N ALA A 319 -11.27 4.48 -9.13
CA ALA A 319 -10.80 5.85 -9.28
C ALA A 319 -11.22 6.72 -8.10
N SER A 320 -12.52 6.80 -7.72
CA SER A 320 -12.90 7.72 -6.63
C SER A 320 -12.50 7.26 -5.23
N TYR A 321 -12.52 5.95 -4.94
CA TYR A 321 -12.29 5.42 -3.59
C TYR A 321 -10.93 4.76 -3.34
N TYR A 322 -10.14 4.47 -4.39
CA TYR A 322 -8.97 3.58 -4.36
C TYR A 322 -9.30 2.12 -4.00
N ALA A 323 -10.02 1.86 -2.91
CA ALA A 323 -10.59 0.56 -2.56
C ALA A 323 -11.93 0.76 -1.81
N LEU A 324 -12.88 -0.15 -2.02
CA LEU A 324 -14.13 -0.15 -1.26
C LEU A 324 -13.91 -0.74 0.13
N ASN A 325 -14.40 -0.05 1.17
CA ASN A 325 -14.37 -0.55 2.54
C ASN A 325 -15.70 -1.26 2.84
N LEU A 326 -15.63 -2.57 3.10
CA LEU A 326 -16.81 -3.43 3.21
C LEU A 326 -17.08 -3.95 4.64
N TYR A 327 -16.34 -3.47 5.64
CA TYR A 327 -16.60 -3.80 7.04
C TYR A 327 -17.93 -3.20 7.51
N GLN A 328 -18.57 -3.83 8.50
CA GLN A 328 -19.82 -3.29 9.06
C GLN A 328 -19.59 -1.89 9.66
N ASN A 329 -20.54 -0.99 9.40
CA ASN A 329 -20.53 0.44 9.72
C ASN A 329 -19.38 1.24 9.05
N ALA A 330 -18.67 0.67 8.06
CA ALA A 330 -17.58 1.37 7.39
C ALA A 330 -18.04 2.50 6.47
N GLU A 331 -17.52 3.70 6.70
CA GLU A 331 -17.63 4.83 5.78
C GLU A 331 -16.86 4.56 4.48
N ASN A 332 -17.43 5.00 3.36
CA ASN A 332 -16.77 5.02 2.07
C ASN A 332 -16.73 6.47 1.58
N SER A 333 -15.54 7.07 1.53
CA SER A 333 -15.35 8.49 1.17
C SER A 333 -14.68 8.65 -0.18
N GLY A 334 -15.43 9.18 -1.16
CA GLY A 334 -14.92 9.50 -2.50
C GLY A 334 -13.97 10.70 -2.46
N LYS A 335 -12.86 10.63 -3.19
CA LYS A 335 -11.80 11.66 -3.14
C LYS A 335 -11.69 12.52 -4.40
N MET A 336 -12.50 12.23 -5.42
CA MET A 336 -12.60 13.00 -6.66
C MET A 336 -13.95 12.74 -7.34
N TRP A 337 -14.36 13.68 -8.20
CA TRP A 337 -15.55 13.51 -9.04
C TRP A 337 -15.25 12.64 -10.27
N ILE A 338 -16.23 11.83 -10.66
CA ILE A 338 -16.17 10.99 -11.84
C ILE A 338 -17.01 11.60 -12.97
N ALA A 339 -16.36 11.84 -14.11
CA ALA A 339 -17.01 12.00 -15.41
C ALA A 339 -16.84 10.70 -16.21
N SER A 340 -17.69 10.45 -17.20
CA SER A 340 -17.59 9.25 -18.03
C SER A 340 -17.79 9.53 -19.51
N ALA A 341 -16.94 8.91 -20.32
CA ALA A 341 -17.14 8.74 -21.75
C ALA A 341 -17.43 7.26 -22.02
N ARG A 342 -18.70 6.89 -22.20
CA ARG A 342 -19.07 5.57 -22.71
C ARG A 342 -18.67 5.49 -24.19
N ILE A 343 -17.68 4.66 -24.49
CA ILE A 343 -17.16 4.44 -25.84
C ILE A 343 -17.24 2.97 -26.30
N LEU A 344 -17.71 2.07 -25.43
CA LEU A 344 -17.95 0.66 -25.74
C LEU A 344 -19.41 0.30 -25.55
N ASN A 345 -19.92 -0.59 -26.41
CA ASN A 345 -21.25 -1.17 -26.30
C ASN A 345 -21.35 -2.19 -25.13
N LYS A 346 -22.53 -2.78 -24.93
CA LYS A 346 -22.79 -3.85 -23.94
C LYS A 346 -21.85 -5.07 -24.05
N ASP A 347 -21.39 -5.38 -25.27
CA ASP A 347 -20.51 -6.52 -25.58
C ASP A 347 -19.02 -6.17 -25.38
N ASN A 348 -18.74 -4.94 -24.90
CA ASN A 348 -17.42 -4.36 -24.64
C ASN A 348 -16.61 -4.08 -25.93
N GLU A 349 -17.30 -3.80 -27.03
CA GLU A 349 -16.73 -3.53 -28.36
C GLU A 349 -16.97 -2.07 -28.82
N ILE A 350 -16.16 -1.63 -29.79
CA ILE A 350 -16.21 -0.29 -30.41
C ILE A 350 -17.09 -0.38 -31.68
N GLU A 351 -17.83 0.67 -32.00
CA GLU A 351 -18.64 0.74 -33.24
C GLU A 351 -17.77 0.59 -34.51
N ASP A 352 -18.04 -0.45 -35.33
CA ASP A 352 -17.28 -0.78 -36.54
C ASP A 352 -17.10 0.40 -37.51
N GLU A 353 -18.12 1.25 -37.65
CA GLU A 353 -18.09 2.39 -38.57
C GLU A 353 -17.17 3.54 -38.11
N ARG A 354 -16.57 3.46 -36.91
CA ARG A 354 -15.88 4.59 -36.28
C ARG A 354 -14.43 4.31 -35.89
N LEU A 355 -13.57 5.23 -36.33
CA LEU A 355 -12.17 5.26 -35.93
C LEU A 355 -12.05 5.70 -34.45
N PHE A 356 -11.58 4.81 -33.59
CA PHE A 356 -11.30 5.07 -32.17
C PHE A 356 -10.48 6.35 -31.93
N SER A 357 -9.58 6.71 -32.85
CA SER A 357 -8.80 7.95 -32.78
C SER A 357 -9.64 9.22 -32.95
N LYS A 358 -10.77 9.17 -33.68
CA LYS A 358 -11.77 10.24 -33.70
C LYS A 358 -12.54 10.27 -32.37
N ILE A 359 -12.97 9.11 -31.87
CA ILE A 359 -13.70 9.00 -30.59
C ILE A 359 -12.88 9.63 -29.46
N LEU A 360 -11.59 9.27 -29.29
CA LEU A 360 -10.72 9.89 -28.30
C LEU A 360 -10.55 11.41 -28.50
N THR A 361 -10.56 11.89 -29.74
CA THR A 361 -10.49 13.33 -30.02
C THR A 361 -11.77 14.03 -29.60
N GLU A 362 -12.95 13.48 -29.94
CA GLU A 362 -14.27 13.97 -29.50
C GLU A 362 -14.38 13.99 -27.97
N VAL A 363 -13.88 12.95 -27.28
CA VAL A 363 -13.88 12.84 -25.81
C VAL A 363 -13.02 13.93 -25.16
N VAL A 364 -11.75 14.08 -25.56
CA VAL A 364 -10.88 15.12 -24.97
C VAL A 364 -11.40 16.51 -25.30
N GLU A 365 -11.84 16.75 -26.54
CA GLU A 365 -12.44 18.03 -26.94
C GLU A 365 -13.76 18.35 -26.22
N THR A 366 -14.40 17.40 -25.55
CA THR A 366 -15.56 17.67 -24.69
C THR A 366 -15.14 17.98 -23.25
N PHE A 367 -14.28 17.16 -22.63
CA PHE A 367 -14.01 17.24 -21.19
C PHE A 367 -12.87 18.18 -20.79
N GLU A 368 -11.90 18.48 -21.66
CA GLU A 368 -10.86 19.48 -21.35
C GLU A 368 -11.45 20.90 -21.22
N LYS A 369 -12.48 21.23 -22.00
CA LYS A 369 -13.18 22.53 -21.96
C LYS A 369 -13.79 22.88 -20.60
N ILE A 370 -13.99 21.89 -19.73
CA ILE A 370 -14.48 22.05 -18.35
C ILE A 370 -13.41 21.73 -17.29
N GLY A 371 -12.13 21.69 -17.69
CA GLY A 371 -10.98 21.57 -16.79
C GLY A 371 -10.55 20.14 -16.45
N ILE A 372 -11.12 19.09 -17.06
CA ILE A 372 -10.66 17.72 -16.77
C ILE A 372 -9.28 17.48 -17.38
N LYS A 373 -8.29 17.26 -16.49
CA LYS A 373 -6.88 17.01 -16.87
C LYS A 373 -6.51 15.52 -16.89
N ILE A 374 -7.27 14.64 -16.22
CA ILE A 374 -6.94 13.22 -16.05
C ILE A 374 -7.97 12.34 -16.79
N PHE A 375 -7.49 11.52 -17.71
CA PHE A 375 -8.29 10.57 -18.51
C PHE A 375 -7.80 9.15 -18.26
N ASN A 376 -8.62 8.31 -17.62
CA ASN A 376 -8.31 6.90 -17.43
C ASN A 376 -8.88 6.07 -18.60
N LEU A 377 -8.00 5.39 -19.33
CA LEU A 377 -8.29 4.53 -20.47
C LEU A 377 -7.81 3.10 -20.17
N SER A 378 -8.64 2.32 -19.46
CA SER A 378 -8.34 0.95 -19.01
C SER A 378 -8.46 -0.12 -20.12
N LEU A 379 -8.17 0.26 -21.38
CA LEU A 379 -8.47 -0.49 -22.60
C LEU A 379 -7.21 -0.85 -23.42
N GLN A 380 -7.26 -1.98 -24.13
CA GLN A 380 -6.17 -2.48 -24.98
C GLN A 380 -6.66 -3.15 -26.27
N PHE A 381 -5.85 -3.13 -27.31
CA PHE A 381 -6.09 -3.86 -28.56
C PHE A 381 -5.37 -5.21 -28.54
N ILE A 382 -6.09 -6.27 -28.20
CA ILE A 382 -5.56 -7.64 -27.99
C ILE A 382 -4.86 -8.25 -29.21
N ASN A 383 -5.07 -7.70 -30.41
CA ASN A 383 -4.43 -8.09 -31.66
C ASN A 383 -3.25 -7.19 -32.07
N ARG A 384 -2.76 -6.32 -31.16
CA ARG A 384 -1.68 -5.35 -31.40
C ARG A 384 -0.63 -5.39 -30.30
N LYS A 385 0.13 -6.49 -30.22
CA LYS A 385 1.31 -6.57 -29.34
C LYS A 385 2.41 -5.62 -29.83
N TRP A 386 3.20 -5.13 -28.88
CA TRP A 386 4.29 -4.21 -29.11
C TRP A 386 5.66 -4.89 -28.94
N HIS A 387 6.02 -5.69 -29.94
CA HIS A 387 7.36 -6.28 -30.09
C HIS A 387 7.88 -6.05 -31.52
N GLU A 388 9.14 -6.38 -31.80
CA GLU A 388 9.81 -5.92 -33.03
C GLU A 388 9.18 -6.49 -34.31
N GLU A 389 8.80 -7.77 -34.32
CA GLU A 389 8.15 -8.40 -35.47
C GLU A 389 6.75 -7.83 -35.77
N ALA A 390 5.90 -7.64 -34.75
CA ALA A 390 4.56 -7.05 -34.89
C ALA A 390 4.56 -5.63 -35.48
N LYS A 391 5.64 -4.84 -35.34
CA LYS A 391 5.78 -3.52 -35.99
C LYS A 391 5.71 -3.60 -37.52
N ARG A 392 5.97 -4.78 -38.10
CA ARG A 392 5.93 -5.02 -39.56
C ARG A 392 4.52 -5.18 -40.11
N THR A 393 3.55 -5.61 -39.29
CA THR A 393 2.19 -5.98 -39.73
C THR A 393 1.14 -4.91 -39.43
N ILE A 394 1.33 -4.09 -38.40
CA ILE A 394 0.36 -3.05 -38.00
C ILE A 394 0.60 -1.76 -38.84
N PRO A 395 -0.39 -1.27 -39.62
CA PRO A 395 -0.21 -0.07 -40.44
C PRO A 395 0.21 1.15 -39.60
N ARG A 396 1.30 1.82 -40.02
CA ARG A 396 1.96 2.97 -39.34
C ARG A 396 1.04 4.21 -39.09
N ARG A 397 -0.24 4.16 -39.46
CA ARG A 397 -1.29 5.19 -39.25
C ARG A 397 -2.33 4.82 -38.18
N SER A 398 -2.45 3.54 -37.82
CA SER A 398 -3.59 3.01 -37.06
C SER A 398 -3.38 2.97 -35.54
N TRP A 399 -2.20 3.33 -35.06
CA TRP A 399 -1.80 3.17 -33.66
C TRP A 399 -2.47 4.22 -32.78
N ILE A 400 -3.12 3.77 -31.72
CA ILE A 400 -3.86 4.65 -30.83
C ILE A 400 -2.90 5.41 -29.90
N ALA A 401 -1.75 4.83 -29.57
CA ALA A 401 -0.67 5.51 -28.85
C ALA A 401 -0.30 6.90 -29.42
N ARG A 402 -0.14 7.03 -30.74
CA ARG A 402 0.15 8.34 -31.37
C ARG A 402 -1.01 9.33 -31.29
N THR A 403 -2.25 8.84 -31.21
CA THR A 403 -3.40 9.73 -31.00
C THR A 403 -3.39 10.25 -29.58
N ILE A 404 -3.18 9.38 -28.59
CA ILE A 404 -3.02 9.74 -27.18
C ILE A 404 -1.91 10.77 -26.99
N ASP A 405 -0.70 10.50 -27.50
CA ASP A 405 0.43 11.42 -27.37
C ASP A 405 0.15 12.80 -27.98
N ARG A 406 -0.51 12.85 -29.15
CA ARG A 406 -0.93 14.11 -29.77
C ARG A 406 -2.00 14.85 -28.99
N LEU A 407 -2.93 14.15 -28.34
CA LEU A 407 -3.96 14.78 -27.50
C LEU A 407 -3.35 15.30 -26.20
N SER A 408 -2.57 14.47 -25.48
CA SER A 408 -1.81 14.86 -24.28
C SER A 408 -1.02 16.16 -24.48
N ARG A 409 -0.31 16.28 -25.62
CA ARG A 409 0.54 17.44 -25.94
C ARG A 409 -0.16 18.60 -26.67
N LYS A 410 -1.42 18.44 -27.11
CA LYS A 410 -2.28 19.53 -27.63
C LYS A 410 -3.08 20.19 -26.52
N TYR A 411 -3.54 19.41 -25.55
CA TYR A 411 -4.49 19.82 -24.51
C TYR A 411 -3.90 19.90 -23.10
N ASP A 412 -2.62 19.53 -22.92
CA ASP A 412 -1.97 19.39 -21.62
C ASP A 412 -2.80 18.52 -20.66
N VAL A 413 -3.19 17.34 -21.15
CA VAL A 413 -3.93 16.32 -20.40
C VAL A 413 -3.07 15.08 -20.16
N VAL A 414 -3.35 14.34 -19.10
CA VAL A 414 -2.72 13.07 -18.79
C VAL A 414 -3.67 11.93 -19.13
N PHE A 415 -3.28 11.11 -20.11
CA PHE A 415 -3.85 9.77 -20.26
C PHE A 415 -3.16 8.79 -19.32
N ILE A 416 -3.95 8.00 -18.62
CA ILE A 416 -3.51 6.84 -17.84
C ILE A 416 -4.00 5.60 -18.60
N THR A 417 -3.08 4.71 -18.93
CA THR A 417 -3.29 3.53 -19.79
C THR A 417 -2.75 2.27 -19.12
N VAL A 418 -3.07 1.11 -19.67
CA VAL A 418 -2.71 -0.21 -19.13
C VAL A 418 -1.65 -0.91 -19.95
N THR A 419 -0.87 -1.80 -19.34
CA THR A 419 -0.02 -2.74 -20.11
C THR A 419 -0.86 -3.82 -20.82
N GLY A 420 -2.03 -4.13 -20.25
CA GLY A 420 -2.94 -5.17 -20.70
C GLY A 420 -2.58 -6.55 -20.14
N ASN A 421 -3.43 -7.53 -20.42
CA ASN A 421 -3.40 -8.82 -19.72
C ASN A 421 -2.87 -9.98 -20.59
N ILE A 422 -2.15 -10.92 -19.98
CA ILE A 422 -1.88 -12.28 -20.47
C ILE A 422 -3.01 -13.18 -19.97
N SER A 423 -3.62 -13.99 -20.84
CA SER A 423 -4.73 -14.87 -20.48
C SER A 423 -4.26 -16.05 -19.61
N THR A 424 -5.14 -16.61 -18.79
CA THR A 424 -4.86 -17.85 -18.03
C THR A 424 -4.39 -18.99 -18.94
N SER A 425 -4.96 -19.12 -20.14
CA SER A 425 -4.53 -20.08 -21.17
C SER A 425 -3.08 -19.87 -21.63
N ASN A 426 -2.65 -18.61 -21.82
CA ASN A 426 -1.29 -18.30 -22.26
C ASN A 426 -0.28 -18.44 -21.10
N VAL A 427 -0.65 -18.07 -19.87
CA VAL A 427 0.18 -18.35 -18.68
C VAL A 427 0.35 -19.87 -18.52
N LYS A 428 -0.72 -20.65 -18.68
CA LYS A 428 -0.64 -22.14 -18.72
C LYS A 428 0.31 -22.63 -19.82
N TYR A 429 0.26 -22.02 -21.00
CA TYR A 429 1.11 -22.41 -22.12
C TYR A 429 2.60 -22.21 -21.79
N TYR A 430 2.99 -21.06 -21.22
CA TYR A 430 4.35 -20.82 -20.74
C TYR A 430 4.84 -21.86 -19.71
N TYR A 431 3.98 -22.27 -18.77
CA TYR A 431 4.30 -23.38 -17.85
C TYR A 431 4.45 -24.74 -18.56
N GLY A 432 3.72 -24.99 -19.64
CA GLY A 432 3.84 -26.20 -20.46
C GLY A 432 5.15 -26.27 -21.24
N ASP A 433 5.60 -25.13 -21.78
CA ASP A 433 6.87 -25.00 -22.51
C ASP A 433 8.08 -24.82 -21.57
N GLY A 434 7.87 -24.86 -20.24
CA GLY A 434 8.92 -24.83 -19.22
C GLY A 434 9.41 -23.42 -18.83
N LEU A 435 8.87 -22.36 -19.44
CA LEU A 435 9.21 -20.97 -19.16
C LEU A 435 8.31 -20.42 -18.04
N ALA A 436 8.55 -20.86 -16.80
CA ALA A 436 7.72 -20.51 -15.65
C ALA A 436 7.73 -19.00 -15.30
N TYR A 437 6.79 -18.56 -14.47
CA TYR A 437 6.84 -17.20 -13.87
C TYR A 437 8.08 -17.07 -12.95
N PRO A 438 8.77 -15.91 -12.93
CA PRO A 438 8.53 -14.69 -13.71
C PRO A 438 9.22 -14.67 -15.09
N GLU A 439 9.91 -15.74 -15.47
CA GLU A 439 10.84 -15.77 -16.61
C GLU A 439 10.18 -15.39 -17.94
N TYR A 440 8.92 -15.76 -18.18
CA TYR A 440 8.22 -15.42 -19.42
C TYR A 440 8.04 -13.92 -19.67
N PHE A 441 8.30 -13.03 -18.70
CA PHE A 441 8.34 -11.59 -18.97
C PHE A 441 9.50 -11.18 -19.90
N ILE A 442 10.47 -12.06 -20.21
CA ILE A 442 11.51 -11.78 -21.22
C ILE A 442 11.07 -12.02 -22.67
N ASP A 443 9.93 -12.69 -22.86
CA ASP A 443 9.40 -13.19 -24.14
C ASP A 443 8.50 -12.17 -24.86
N ASP A 444 8.59 -12.13 -26.19
CA ASP A 444 7.90 -11.12 -27.02
C ASP A 444 6.36 -11.31 -27.04
N GLU A 445 5.83 -12.49 -26.71
CA GLU A 445 4.38 -12.70 -26.61
C GLU A 445 3.76 -12.17 -25.29
N ALA A 446 4.61 -11.87 -24.30
CA ALA A 446 4.27 -11.17 -23.04
C ALA A 446 4.31 -9.63 -23.17
N SER A 447 4.79 -9.10 -24.31
CA SER A 447 4.89 -7.66 -24.55
C SER A 447 3.55 -6.91 -24.49
N ILE A 448 3.63 -5.64 -24.12
CA ILE A 448 2.55 -4.66 -23.99
C ILE A 448 1.66 -4.54 -25.24
N TYR A 449 0.38 -4.18 -25.06
CA TYR A 449 -0.56 -3.93 -26.15
C TYR A 449 -0.67 -2.43 -26.52
N ASP A 450 -1.06 -2.11 -27.76
CA ASP A 450 -1.58 -0.78 -28.13
C ASP A 450 -2.78 -0.45 -27.22
N PRO A 451 -2.89 0.73 -26.58
CA PRO A 451 -2.01 1.91 -26.68
C PRO A 451 -1.00 2.10 -25.54
N GLY A 452 -0.74 1.09 -24.70
CA GLY A 452 0.11 1.22 -23.50
C GLY A 452 1.58 1.58 -23.77
N GLN A 453 2.05 1.47 -25.02
CA GLN A 453 3.37 1.94 -25.46
C GLN A 453 3.46 3.46 -25.68
N ALA A 454 2.36 4.22 -25.55
CA ALA A 454 2.31 5.68 -25.75
C ALA A 454 3.32 6.45 -24.89
N SER A 455 4.22 7.20 -25.53
CA SER A 455 5.39 7.77 -24.86
C SER A 455 5.08 8.95 -23.93
N LEU A 456 3.89 9.58 -24.03
CA LEU A 456 3.46 10.70 -23.18
C LEU A 456 2.37 10.33 -22.18
N ALA A 457 1.73 9.17 -22.34
CA ALA A 457 0.81 8.62 -21.33
C ALA A 457 1.58 8.08 -20.12
N ILE A 458 0.91 7.97 -18.98
CA ILE A 458 1.35 7.07 -17.90
C ILE A 458 0.77 5.69 -18.19
N THR A 459 1.63 4.69 -18.24
CA THR A 459 1.24 3.29 -18.42
C THR A 459 1.36 2.55 -17.11
N VAL A 460 0.33 1.79 -16.77
CA VAL A 460 0.18 1.11 -15.49
C VAL A 460 0.16 -0.41 -15.68
N GLY A 461 1.13 -1.09 -15.06
CA GLY A 461 1.13 -2.54 -14.88
C GLY A 461 0.48 -2.95 -13.57
N SER A 462 0.38 -4.26 -13.33
CA SER A 462 -0.32 -4.80 -12.16
C SER A 462 0.62 -5.53 -11.19
N MET A 463 0.37 -5.35 -9.89
CA MET A 463 0.99 -6.09 -8.78
C MET A 463 -0.02 -7.01 -8.09
N SER A 464 0.50 -8.10 -7.51
CA SER A 464 -0.20 -9.02 -6.63
C SER A 464 -0.47 -8.36 -5.26
N PRO A 465 -1.74 -8.19 -4.85
CA PRO A 465 -2.09 -7.64 -3.54
C PRO A 465 -2.06 -8.69 -2.42
N THR A 466 -2.12 -9.98 -2.75
CA THR A 466 -2.13 -11.08 -1.78
C THR A 466 -1.96 -12.43 -2.49
N THR A 467 -1.60 -13.45 -1.70
CA THR A 467 -1.65 -14.86 -2.06
C THR A 467 -2.85 -15.60 -1.45
N GLN A 468 -3.69 -14.91 -0.66
CA GLN A 468 -4.82 -15.50 0.07
C GLN A 468 -5.97 -15.88 -0.87
N ALA A 469 -5.94 -17.12 -1.33
CA ALA A 469 -6.97 -17.71 -2.17
C ALA A 469 -8.12 -18.32 -1.35
N VAL A 470 -9.36 -18.24 -1.84
CA VAL A 470 -10.59 -18.63 -1.13
C VAL A 470 -11.36 -19.77 -1.83
N GLY A 471 -11.85 -20.73 -1.05
CA GLY A 471 -12.59 -21.91 -1.53
C GLY A 471 -11.87 -23.24 -1.25
N GLN A 472 -12.29 -24.31 -1.93
CA GLN A 472 -11.61 -25.62 -1.85
C GLN A 472 -10.34 -25.63 -2.70
N ILE A 473 -9.21 -25.27 -2.08
CA ILE A 473 -7.92 -25.05 -2.75
C ILE A 473 -6.81 -25.83 -2.03
N THR A 474 -7.04 -27.10 -1.72
CA THR A 474 -6.10 -27.92 -0.93
C THR A 474 -4.78 -28.24 -1.64
N THR A 475 -4.62 -27.87 -2.91
CA THR A 475 -3.48 -28.23 -3.77
C THR A 475 -3.04 -27.16 -4.77
N ALA A 476 -3.66 -25.98 -4.84
CA ALA A 476 -3.26 -24.93 -5.79
C ALA A 476 -2.53 -23.78 -5.07
N MET A 477 -1.59 -23.15 -5.76
CA MET A 477 -0.72 -22.10 -5.22
C MET A 477 -0.92 -20.80 -6.00
N ALA A 478 -0.72 -19.66 -5.34
CA ALA A 478 -0.59 -18.37 -6.04
C ALA A 478 0.65 -18.39 -6.94
N ILE A 479 0.56 -17.81 -8.13
CA ILE A 479 1.69 -17.80 -9.09
C ILE A 479 2.71 -16.70 -8.74
N ALA A 480 2.24 -15.51 -8.38
CA ALA A 480 3.06 -14.42 -7.87
C ALA A 480 2.92 -14.32 -6.35
N GLU A 481 4.01 -14.07 -5.64
CA GLU A 481 3.95 -13.72 -4.22
C GLU A 481 3.34 -12.32 -4.01
N GLU A 482 2.93 -12.02 -2.78
CA GLU A 482 2.48 -10.68 -2.41
C GLU A 482 3.59 -9.64 -2.70
N HIS A 483 3.20 -8.51 -3.29
CA HIS A 483 4.09 -7.45 -3.79
C HIS A 483 5.04 -7.82 -4.94
N GLN A 484 4.81 -8.93 -5.63
CA GLN A 484 5.42 -9.18 -6.94
C GLN A 484 4.46 -8.78 -8.10
N PRO A 485 4.93 -8.71 -9.36
CA PRO A 485 4.05 -8.43 -10.50
C PRO A 485 2.95 -9.48 -10.66
N SER A 486 1.76 -9.06 -11.05
CA SER A 486 0.67 -9.97 -11.35
C SER A 486 1.05 -10.88 -12.54
N PRO A 487 0.71 -12.19 -12.50
CA PRO A 487 1.05 -13.14 -13.58
C PRO A 487 0.46 -12.78 -14.96
N PHE A 488 -0.59 -11.96 -14.97
CA PHE A 488 -1.21 -11.46 -16.20
C PHE A 488 -0.64 -10.11 -16.67
N THR A 489 0.21 -9.41 -15.91
CA THR A 489 0.72 -8.10 -16.38
C THR A 489 1.57 -8.27 -17.62
N ARG A 490 1.48 -7.32 -18.56
CA ARG A 490 2.38 -7.28 -19.72
C ARG A 490 3.58 -6.37 -19.47
N CYS A 491 4.67 -6.67 -20.16
CA CYS A 491 5.94 -5.96 -20.05
C CYS A 491 6.20 -5.02 -21.24
N GLY A 492 6.96 -3.95 -21.02
CA GLY A 492 7.51 -3.12 -22.08
C GLY A 492 8.70 -3.75 -22.81
N PRO A 493 9.47 -2.96 -23.57
CA PRO A 493 9.61 -1.50 -23.43
C PRO A 493 8.65 -0.69 -24.33
N GLY A 494 8.72 0.65 -24.27
CA GLY A 494 7.90 1.57 -25.07
C GLY A 494 8.37 1.76 -26.54
N ILE A 495 7.94 2.85 -27.18
CA ILE A 495 8.18 3.09 -28.62
C ILE A 495 9.67 3.25 -28.95
N ASN A 496 10.42 4.01 -28.15
CA ASN A 496 11.86 4.24 -28.24
C ASN A 496 12.66 3.27 -27.35
N ARG A 497 12.08 2.12 -26.99
CA ARG A 497 12.62 1.16 -26.02
C ARG A 497 12.80 1.78 -24.62
N GLU A 498 11.94 2.72 -24.24
CA GLU A 498 11.85 3.31 -22.90
C GLU A 498 11.21 2.37 -21.87
N ILE A 499 11.42 2.67 -20.59
CA ILE A 499 10.83 1.93 -19.47
C ILE A 499 9.30 2.06 -19.53
N LYS A 500 8.62 0.94 -19.82
CA LYS A 500 7.16 0.77 -19.78
C LYS A 500 6.85 -0.52 -19.02
N PRO A 501 5.85 -0.56 -18.12
CA PRO A 501 5.05 0.58 -17.64
C PRO A 501 5.91 1.63 -16.92
N GLU A 502 5.40 2.85 -16.70
CA GLU A 502 6.06 3.80 -15.78
C GLU A 502 5.76 3.48 -14.32
N LEU A 503 4.57 2.96 -14.02
CA LEU A 503 4.08 2.73 -12.68
C LEU A 503 3.34 1.39 -12.59
N VAL A 504 3.17 0.88 -11.38
CA VAL A 504 2.34 -0.30 -11.11
C VAL A 504 1.45 -0.08 -9.91
N GLU A 505 0.32 -0.78 -9.88
CA GLU A 505 -0.66 -0.74 -8.80
C GLU A 505 -1.32 -2.12 -8.62
N TYR A 506 -2.08 -2.30 -7.55
CA TYR A 506 -2.69 -3.59 -7.22
C TYR A 506 -3.89 -3.91 -8.12
N GLY A 507 -3.71 -4.90 -9.01
CA GLY A 507 -4.75 -5.38 -9.94
C GLY A 507 -5.10 -6.87 -9.80
N GLY A 508 -4.46 -7.62 -8.89
CA GLY A 508 -4.84 -9.00 -8.54
C GLY A 508 -3.80 -10.08 -8.86
N ASN A 509 -4.16 -11.36 -8.74
CA ASN A 509 -3.24 -12.49 -8.90
C ASN A 509 -3.96 -13.75 -9.45
N TYR A 510 -3.21 -14.75 -9.92
CA TYR A 510 -3.72 -16.04 -10.46
C TYR A 510 -3.25 -17.23 -9.60
N LEU A 511 -4.07 -18.29 -9.57
CA LEU A 511 -3.71 -19.62 -9.08
C LEU A 511 -3.11 -20.49 -10.18
N LEU A 512 -2.22 -21.41 -9.80
CA LEU A 512 -1.82 -22.60 -10.54
C LEU A 512 -2.17 -23.85 -9.72
N ASP A 513 -2.95 -24.77 -10.28
CA ASP A 513 -3.21 -26.08 -9.64
C ASP A 513 -2.21 -27.17 -10.05
N GLN A 514 -2.17 -28.28 -9.30
CA GLN A 514 -1.28 -29.42 -9.54
C GLN A 514 -1.42 -30.09 -10.92
N ASN A 515 -2.49 -29.82 -11.68
CA ASN A 515 -2.68 -30.31 -13.05
C ASN A 515 -2.19 -29.28 -14.10
N GLY A 516 -1.49 -28.24 -13.66
CA GLY A 516 -1.01 -27.15 -14.50
C GLY A 516 -2.13 -26.28 -15.07
N ALA A 517 -3.32 -26.20 -14.43
CA ALA A 517 -4.36 -25.28 -14.85
C ALA A 517 -4.28 -23.95 -14.09
N VAL A 518 -4.23 -22.85 -14.84
CA VAL A 518 -4.18 -21.48 -14.31
C VAL A 518 -5.60 -20.94 -14.19
N ARG A 519 -5.92 -20.27 -13.06
CA ARG A 519 -7.28 -19.82 -12.73
C ARG A 519 -7.28 -18.46 -12.01
N GLU A 520 -8.33 -17.66 -12.20
CA GLU A 520 -8.66 -16.56 -11.27
C GLU A 520 -9.18 -17.12 -9.93
N ASN A 521 -9.12 -16.31 -8.87
CA ASN A 521 -9.72 -16.63 -7.58
C ASN A 521 -10.28 -15.36 -6.88
N PRO A 522 -11.50 -15.40 -6.31
CA PRO A 522 -12.12 -14.22 -5.70
C PRO A 522 -11.31 -13.52 -4.60
N GLY A 523 -10.52 -14.25 -3.82
CA GLY A 523 -9.70 -13.69 -2.72
C GLY A 523 -8.45 -12.95 -3.20
N MET A 524 -8.07 -13.16 -4.46
CA MET A 524 -6.94 -12.50 -5.12
C MET A 524 -7.38 -11.53 -6.24
N ASN A 525 -8.69 -11.35 -6.41
CA ASN A 525 -9.28 -10.37 -7.31
C ASN A 525 -9.52 -9.04 -6.57
N VAL A 526 -9.46 -7.91 -7.27
CA VAL A 526 -9.78 -6.59 -6.71
C VAL A 526 -11.29 -6.43 -6.61
N ILE A 527 -11.77 -5.95 -5.46
CA ILE A 527 -13.20 -5.67 -5.22
C ILE A 527 -13.52 -4.22 -5.63
N MET A 528 -14.64 -4.03 -6.30
CA MET A 528 -15.08 -2.78 -6.93
C MET A 528 -16.61 -2.74 -7.07
N ALA A 529 -17.16 -1.60 -7.46
CA ALA A 529 -18.60 -1.44 -7.69
C ALA A 529 -19.06 -2.25 -8.92
N SER A 530 -20.29 -2.76 -8.85
CA SER A 530 -20.98 -3.44 -9.95
C SER A 530 -21.77 -2.46 -10.81
N HIS A 531 -22.00 -2.78 -12.08
CA HIS A 531 -23.05 -2.11 -12.87
C HIS A 531 -24.46 -2.46 -12.39
N GLN A 532 -24.60 -3.46 -11.53
CA GLN A 532 -25.87 -3.94 -10.99
C GLN A 532 -26.12 -3.33 -9.60
N LEU A 533 -27.39 -3.13 -9.26
CA LEU A 533 -27.81 -2.70 -7.92
C LEU A 533 -27.60 -3.82 -6.89
N THR A 534 -27.81 -5.07 -7.30
CA THR A 534 -27.66 -6.26 -6.46
C THR A 534 -27.10 -7.41 -7.31
N PRO A 535 -25.88 -7.93 -7.02
CA PRO A 535 -24.95 -7.43 -6.00
C PRO A 535 -24.37 -6.07 -6.40
N ALA A 536 -24.30 -5.13 -5.44
CA ALA A 536 -23.73 -3.80 -5.63
C ALA A 536 -22.20 -3.80 -5.83
N ILE A 537 -21.54 -4.91 -5.51
CA ILE A 537 -20.09 -5.11 -5.64
C ILE A 537 -19.78 -6.29 -6.56
N THR A 538 -18.61 -6.24 -7.18
CA THR A 538 -18.05 -7.31 -8.01
C THR A 538 -16.54 -7.44 -7.76
N HIS A 539 -15.92 -8.51 -8.23
CA HIS A 539 -14.49 -8.78 -8.05
C HIS A 539 -13.85 -9.32 -9.33
N LYS A 540 -12.74 -8.72 -9.77
CA LYS A 540 -12.00 -9.16 -10.97
C LYS A 540 -10.51 -8.88 -10.84
N SER A 541 -9.67 -9.57 -11.61
CA SER A 541 -8.24 -9.23 -11.74
C SER A 541 -7.92 -8.68 -13.13
N GLY A 542 -6.91 -7.80 -13.19
CA GLY A 542 -6.48 -7.16 -14.44
C GLY A 542 -5.79 -5.81 -14.23
N THR A 543 -4.91 -5.46 -15.17
CA THR A 543 -4.23 -4.14 -15.23
C THR A 543 -5.23 -2.98 -15.30
N SER A 544 -6.40 -3.19 -15.91
CA SER A 544 -7.56 -2.30 -15.93
C SER A 544 -8.04 -1.82 -14.56
N PHE A 545 -7.71 -2.53 -13.46
CA PHE A 545 -8.06 -2.19 -12.08
C PHE A 545 -6.88 -1.60 -11.29
N ALA A 546 -5.66 -1.69 -11.83
CA ALA A 546 -4.48 -0.99 -11.34
C ALA A 546 -4.42 0.47 -11.86
N ALA A 547 -4.72 0.69 -13.15
CA ALA A 547 -4.78 2.02 -13.75
C ALA A 547 -5.64 3.06 -12.97
N PRO A 548 -6.90 2.78 -12.59
CA PRO A 548 -7.71 3.72 -11.83
C PRO A 548 -7.17 4.04 -10.42
N ARG A 549 -6.36 3.15 -9.81
CA ARG A 549 -5.67 3.45 -8.53
C ARG A 549 -4.56 4.48 -8.72
N VAL A 550 -3.87 4.45 -9.85
CA VAL A 550 -2.92 5.53 -10.24
C VAL A 550 -3.68 6.80 -10.58
N ALA A 551 -4.86 6.72 -11.22
CA ALA A 551 -5.73 7.87 -11.45
C ALA A 551 -6.21 8.51 -10.13
N HIS A 552 -6.59 7.70 -9.14
CA HIS A 552 -6.93 8.14 -7.78
C HIS A 552 -5.81 8.98 -7.18
N LYS A 553 -4.60 8.39 -7.12
CA LYS A 553 -3.42 9.04 -6.54
C LYS A 553 -3.02 10.30 -7.30
N MET A 554 -3.13 10.30 -8.62
CA MET A 554 -2.88 11.50 -9.44
C MET A 554 -3.91 12.61 -9.18
N ALA A 555 -5.19 12.27 -9.00
CA ALA A 555 -6.23 13.25 -8.65
C ALA A 555 -6.05 13.80 -7.22
N ARG A 556 -5.68 12.94 -6.26
CA ARG A 556 -5.28 13.35 -4.91
C ARG A 556 -4.13 14.38 -4.93
N ILE A 557 -3.09 14.12 -5.72
CA ILE A 557 -1.96 15.04 -5.94
C ILE A 557 -2.42 16.36 -6.54
N LEU A 558 -3.32 16.33 -7.52
CA LEU A 558 -3.88 17.52 -8.15
C LEU A 558 -4.64 18.39 -7.13
N TYR A 559 -5.48 17.78 -6.29
CA TYR A 559 -6.23 18.47 -5.22
C TYR A 559 -5.31 19.09 -4.17
N ASP A 560 -4.31 18.34 -3.69
CA ASP A 560 -3.35 18.82 -2.69
C ASP A 560 -2.51 19.99 -3.24
N MET A 561 -2.10 19.93 -4.52
CA MET A 561 -1.41 21.04 -5.20
C MET A 561 -2.30 22.28 -5.35
N GLN A 562 -3.57 22.12 -5.70
CA GLN A 562 -4.55 23.21 -5.78
C GLN A 562 -4.81 23.83 -4.40
N SER A 563 -4.88 23.00 -3.35
CA SER A 563 -4.99 23.43 -1.95
C SER A 563 -3.78 24.25 -1.48
N LEU A 564 -2.60 23.98 -2.04
CA LEU A 564 -1.37 24.77 -1.84
C LEU A 564 -1.30 26.04 -2.73
N GLY A 565 -2.34 26.34 -3.50
CA GLY A 565 -2.46 27.53 -4.36
C GLY A 565 -1.89 27.38 -5.77
N PHE A 566 -1.45 26.19 -6.18
CA PHE A 566 -0.98 25.92 -7.54
C PHE A 566 -2.15 25.52 -8.43
N TYR A 567 -2.68 26.46 -9.22
CA TYR A 567 -3.83 26.19 -10.10
C TYR A 567 -3.43 25.82 -11.55
N ASP A 568 -2.36 26.43 -12.08
CA ASP A 568 -1.84 26.15 -13.43
C ASP A 568 -0.84 24.97 -13.39
N ILE A 569 -1.35 23.75 -13.14
CA ILE A 569 -0.52 22.54 -13.06
C ILE A 569 -0.44 21.87 -14.43
N SER A 570 0.76 21.80 -15.00
CA SER A 570 0.98 21.11 -16.27
C SER A 570 0.82 19.60 -16.15
N ALA A 571 0.40 18.93 -17.23
CA ALA A 571 0.39 17.47 -17.33
C ALA A 571 1.79 16.87 -17.14
N SER A 572 2.86 17.62 -17.45
CA SER A 572 4.22 17.22 -17.13
C SER A 572 4.49 17.25 -15.62
N LEU A 573 4.09 18.31 -14.90
CA LEU A 573 4.31 18.42 -13.45
C LEU A 573 3.49 17.39 -12.67
N LEU A 574 2.23 17.18 -13.06
CA LEU A 574 1.36 16.20 -12.42
C LEU A 574 1.91 14.77 -12.55
N LYS A 575 2.38 14.40 -13.75
CA LYS A 575 3.11 13.15 -13.97
C LYS A 575 4.42 13.10 -13.18
N ALA A 576 5.18 14.20 -13.13
CA ALA A 576 6.45 14.26 -12.42
C ALA A 576 6.27 14.06 -10.91
N LEU A 577 5.26 14.67 -10.28
CA LEU A 577 4.93 14.45 -8.86
C LEU A 577 4.54 13.00 -8.58
N THR A 578 3.62 12.47 -9.39
CA THR A 578 3.13 11.08 -9.27
C THR A 578 4.29 10.09 -9.37
N VAL A 579 5.15 10.21 -10.39
CA VAL A 579 6.29 9.30 -10.58
C VAL A 579 7.42 9.57 -9.59
N ASN A 580 7.59 10.79 -9.09
CA ASN A 580 8.59 11.11 -8.07
C ASN A 580 8.26 10.53 -6.69
N SER A 581 6.98 10.35 -6.39
CA SER A 581 6.54 9.66 -5.19
C SER A 581 6.87 8.16 -5.19
N ALA A 582 7.03 7.56 -6.37
CA ALA A 582 7.00 6.11 -6.53
C ALA A 582 8.09 5.38 -5.74
N THR A 583 7.74 4.19 -5.23
CA THR A 583 8.63 3.30 -4.47
C THR A 583 8.36 1.85 -4.83
N TYR A 584 9.39 1.01 -4.67
CA TYR A 584 9.21 -0.44 -4.73
C TYR A 584 8.80 -0.98 -3.35
N PRO A 585 7.91 -1.99 -3.27
CA PRO A 585 7.47 -2.54 -1.99
C PRO A 585 8.63 -3.10 -1.14
N PRO A 586 8.80 -2.66 0.12
CA PRO A 586 9.92 -3.06 0.97
C PRO A 586 9.70 -4.36 1.77
N TYR A 587 8.57 -5.05 1.56
CA TYR A 587 8.10 -6.13 2.44
C TYR A 587 8.70 -7.50 2.10
N TYR A 588 9.22 -8.15 3.14
CA TYR A 588 9.69 -9.55 3.19
C TYR A 588 10.70 -10.03 2.13
N GLY A 589 11.19 -9.14 1.26
CA GLY A 589 12.12 -9.48 0.17
C GLY A 589 11.44 -10.12 -1.06
N ASN A 590 10.11 -10.25 -1.08
CA ASN A 590 9.38 -10.84 -2.22
C ASN A 590 9.67 -10.11 -3.53
N PHE A 591 9.71 -8.78 -3.49
CA PHE A 591 10.05 -7.93 -4.62
C PHE A 591 11.52 -8.09 -5.04
N ASP A 592 12.45 -8.13 -4.08
CA ASP A 592 13.88 -8.31 -4.36
C ASP A 592 14.18 -9.70 -4.97
N ASN A 593 13.49 -10.74 -4.52
CA ASN A 593 13.56 -12.09 -5.10
C ASN A 593 13.10 -12.09 -6.57
N PHE A 594 11.96 -11.44 -6.88
CA PHE A 594 11.49 -11.26 -8.26
C PHE A 594 12.52 -10.50 -9.11
N LYS A 595 13.03 -9.38 -8.57
CA LYS A 595 14.01 -8.53 -9.24
C LYS A 595 15.30 -9.29 -9.54
N GLN A 596 15.85 -10.03 -8.57
CA GLN A 596 17.03 -10.86 -8.77
C GLN A 596 16.80 -11.92 -9.85
N ALA A 597 15.71 -12.69 -9.78
CA ALA A 597 15.39 -13.71 -10.77
C ALA A 597 15.27 -13.15 -12.20
N MET A 598 14.75 -11.93 -12.34
CA MET A 598 14.69 -11.23 -13.63
C MET A 598 16.04 -10.65 -14.08
N ASP A 599 16.84 -10.09 -13.17
CA ASP A 599 18.20 -9.60 -13.47
C ASP A 599 19.13 -10.75 -13.92
N GLU A 600 18.99 -11.94 -13.32
CA GLU A 600 19.73 -13.15 -13.72
C GLU A 600 19.36 -13.66 -15.14
N LYS A 601 18.12 -13.43 -15.60
CA LYS A 601 17.65 -13.83 -16.94
C LYS A 601 17.94 -12.78 -18.00
N LYS A 602 17.76 -11.49 -17.68
CA LYS A 602 17.90 -10.36 -18.62
C LYS A 602 18.15 -9.06 -17.82
N PRO A 603 19.40 -8.65 -17.60
CA PRO A 603 19.76 -7.54 -16.72
C PRO A 603 18.94 -6.26 -16.96
N LYS A 604 18.42 -5.69 -15.86
CA LYS A 604 17.54 -4.53 -15.75
C LYS A 604 16.19 -4.64 -16.47
N HIS A 605 15.82 -5.81 -17.02
CA HIS A 605 14.52 -5.99 -17.69
C HIS A 605 13.32 -6.00 -16.73
N TRP A 606 13.52 -6.20 -15.42
CA TRP A 606 12.46 -6.03 -14.42
C TRP A 606 11.86 -4.61 -14.43
N LEU A 607 12.63 -3.58 -14.82
CA LEU A 607 12.10 -2.22 -15.04
C LEU A 607 11.01 -2.21 -16.11
N ASN A 608 11.10 -3.07 -17.14
CA ASN A 608 10.05 -3.23 -18.15
C ASN A 608 8.83 -4.03 -17.63
N VAL A 609 8.82 -4.47 -16.37
CA VAL A 609 7.68 -5.17 -15.74
C VAL A 609 7.03 -4.27 -14.68
N VAL A 610 7.82 -3.56 -13.87
CA VAL A 610 7.33 -2.76 -12.72
C VAL A 610 7.53 -1.24 -12.84
N GLY A 611 8.19 -0.77 -13.90
CA GLY A 611 8.48 0.64 -14.08
C GLY A 611 9.32 1.22 -12.94
N TYR A 612 8.85 2.34 -12.40
CA TYR A 612 9.42 3.04 -11.25
C TYR A 612 8.74 2.67 -9.91
N GLY A 613 7.85 1.66 -9.90
CA GLY A 613 7.16 1.17 -8.71
C GLY A 613 5.75 1.72 -8.49
N ILE A 614 5.29 1.68 -7.25
CA ILE A 614 3.94 2.09 -6.84
C ILE A 614 3.97 3.57 -6.39
N PRO A 615 3.09 4.45 -6.92
CA PRO A 615 2.99 5.84 -6.50
C PRO A 615 2.32 5.99 -5.12
N ASP A 616 2.49 7.15 -4.49
CA ASP A 616 1.99 7.50 -3.17
C ASP A 616 1.61 8.98 -3.16
N ASP A 617 0.31 9.29 -3.05
CA ASP A 617 -0.21 10.65 -3.18
C ASP A 617 0.17 11.55 -2.01
N ILE A 618 0.17 11.01 -0.79
CA ILE A 618 0.60 11.72 0.42
C ILE A 618 2.07 12.10 0.25
N ARG A 619 2.93 11.12 -0.05
CA ARG A 619 4.36 11.32 -0.24
C ARG A 619 4.67 12.30 -1.38
N ALA A 620 3.88 12.33 -2.44
CA ALA A 620 4.10 13.19 -3.60
C ALA A 620 4.12 14.68 -3.23
N THR A 621 3.22 15.11 -2.35
CA THR A 621 2.98 16.52 -1.96
C THR A 621 3.47 16.85 -0.56
N GLU A 622 3.51 15.89 0.37
CA GLU A 622 3.86 16.18 1.75
C GLU A 622 5.36 16.38 2.01
N CYS A 623 5.58 17.37 2.86
CA CYS A 623 6.85 17.77 3.40
C CYS A 623 6.80 17.71 4.95
N ASP A 624 7.96 17.51 5.58
CA ASP A 624 8.18 17.43 7.03
C ASP A 624 9.50 18.17 7.37
N LYS A 625 9.85 18.34 8.65
CA LYS A 625 11.10 19.00 9.10
C LYS A 625 12.36 18.44 8.45
N TYR A 626 12.34 17.15 8.13
CA TYR A 626 13.42 16.39 7.52
C TYR A 626 13.19 16.24 6.02
N THR A 627 12.19 16.97 5.49
CA THR A 627 11.54 16.70 4.21
C THR A 627 11.02 17.91 3.45
N ALA A 628 11.90 18.69 2.81
CA ALA A 628 11.49 19.56 1.68
C ALA A 628 11.27 18.77 0.37
N ILE A 629 10.52 19.31 -0.58
CA ILE A 629 10.43 18.86 -1.99
C ILE A 629 10.52 20.13 -2.84
N LEU A 630 11.24 20.07 -3.98
CA LEU A 630 11.40 21.22 -4.87
C LEU A 630 10.80 20.93 -6.25
N ILE A 631 9.94 21.83 -6.72
CA ILE A 631 9.15 21.71 -7.96
C ILE A 631 9.46 22.83 -8.97
N PHE A 632 9.24 22.57 -10.26
CA PHE A 632 9.29 23.56 -11.34
C PHE A 632 8.59 23.07 -12.60
N GLN A 633 8.06 23.98 -13.42
CA GLN A 633 7.55 23.70 -14.76
C GLN A 633 7.71 24.92 -15.68
N GLU A 634 8.17 24.70 -16.91
CA GLU A 634 8.26 25.72 -17.98
C GLU A 634 8.27 25.03 -19.36
N LYS A 635 8.68 25.75 -20.41
CA LYS A 635 9.06 25.17 -21.70
C LYS A 635 10.57 25.31 -21.90
N ILE A 636 11.23 24.23 -22.31
CA ILE A 636 12.66 24.24 -22.67
C ILE A 636 12.77 24.37 -24.19
N GLN A 637 13.59 25.31 -24.66
CA GLN A 637 13.93 25.41 -26.08
C GLN A 637 14.88 24.25 -26.43
N PRO A 638 14.62 23.45 -27.47
CA PRO A 638 15.56 22.42 -27.91
C PRO A 638 16.94 23.00 -28.24
N ASN A 639 17.98 22.17 -28.06
CA ASN A 639 19.40 22.53 -28.11
C ASN A 639 19.86 23.53 -27.03
N THR A 640 19.01 23.84 -26.05
CA THR A 640 19.38 24.56 -24.81
C THR A 640 19.42 23.63 -23.60
N VAL A 641 19.74 24.20 -22.44
CA VAL A 641 20.06 23.45 -21.24
C VAL A 641 19.67 24.22 -19.95
N LYS A 642 19.59 23.62 -18.75
CA LYS A 642 19.04 24.26 -17.51
C LYS A 642 19.73 23.86 -16.17
N PHE A 643 20.68 24.65 -15.66
CA PHE A 643 21.37 24.59 -14.35
C PHE A 643 20.42 25.20 -13.30
N PHE A 644 19.68 24.40 -12.55
CA PHE A 644 18.96 24.88 -11.37
C PHE A 644 19.89 24.80 -10.15
N ASP A 645 20.04 25.81 -9.30
CA ASP A 645 20.87 25.65 -8.09
C ASP A 645 20.13 24.88 -6.99
N ILE A 646 20.79 23.96 -6.29
CA ILE A 646 20.17 23.16 -5.22
C ILE A 646 20.95 23.16 -3.91
N PRO A 647 20.31 23.54 -2.79
CA PRO A 647 20.79 23.17 -1.46
C PRO A 647 20.95 21.65 -1.26
N VAL A 648 22.10 21.31 -0.73
CA VAL A 648 22.37 20.07 0.00
C VAL A 648 22.97 20.52 1.33
N PRO A 649 22.16 20.55 2.42
CA PRO A 649 22.57 21.22 3.65
C PRO A 649 23.78 20.61 4.37
N GLU A 650 24.22 21.23 5.48
CA GLU A 650 25.30 20.69 6.32
C GLU A 650 24.79 19.80 7.46
N CYS A 651 23.55 19.98 7.96
CA CYS A 651 22.98 19.12 9.01
C CYS A 651 22.95 17.61 8.66
N LEU A 652 23.16 17.25 7.40
CA LEU A 652 23.26 15.88 6.89
C LEU A 652 24.53 15.15 7.37
N VAL A 653 25.46 15.88 8.01
CA VAL A 653 26.62 15.34 8.73
C VAL A 653 26.21 14.71 10.07
N GLU A 654 25.11 15.14 10.70
CA GLU A 654 24.59 14.59 11.96
C GLU A 654 24.12 13.13 11.82
N THR A 655 23.76 12.75 10.60
CA THR A 655 23.15 11.48 10.25
C THR A 655 24.13 10.30 10.32
N PRO A 656 23.83 9.24 11.10
CA PRO A 656 24.75 8.13 11.31
C PRO A 656 25.35 7.53 10.01
N PRO A 657 26.68 7.26 9.95
CA PRO A 657 27.35 6.65 8.80
C PRO A 657 26.86 5.26 8.36
N THR A 658 25.90 4.68 9.08
CA THR A 658 25.25 3.39 8.80
C THR A 658 23.91 3.53 8.05
N LYS A 659 23.37 4.74 7.89
CA LYS A 659 22.02 5.04 7.37
C LYS A 659 22.05 5.78 6.03
N VAL A 660 20.95 5.71 5.26
CA VAL A 660 20.95 5.85 3.78
C VAL A 660 20.26 7.12 3.29
N LYS A 661 21.10 8.12 3.05
CA LYS A 661 20.79 9.38 2.41
C LYS A 661 20.45 9.12 0.94
N ARG A 662 19.32 9.63 0.44
CA ARG A 662 18.77 9.29 -0.89
C ARG A 662 19.01 10.45 -1.88
N LEU A 663 18.43 10.36 -3.07
CA LEU A 663 18.32 11.41 -4.09
C LEU A 663 17.31 11.04 -5.19
N THR A 664 16.06 11.46 -5.04
CA THR A 664 14.99 11.12 -6.01
C THR A 664 14.66 12.27 -6.98
N VAL A 665 15.18 12.16 -8.21
CA VAL A 665 14.90 13.06 -9.35
C VAL A 665 13.77 12.52 -10.20
N THR A 666 12.90 13.41 -10.69
CA THR A 666 12.01 13.12 -11.80
C THR A 666 11.90 14.31 -12.75
N VAL A 667 12.13 14.03 -14.03
CA VAL A 667 11.98 14.98 -15.14
C VAL A 667 10.95 14.42 -16.10
N VAL A 668 9.91 15.19 -16.43
CA VAL A 668 8.87 14.79 -17.39
C VAL A 668 8.70 15.87 -18.44
N TYR A 669 8.48 15.48 -19.71
CA TYR A 669 8.30 16.44 -20.80
C TYR A 669 7.28 15.98 -21.85
N ALA A 670 6.80 16.94 -22.66
CA ALA A 670 5.80 16.74 -23.71
C ALA A 670 6.30 17.31 -25.06
N PRO A 671 7.18 16.59 -25.77
CA PRO A 671 7.66 16.98 -27.10
C PRO A 671 6.59 16.77 -28.18
N GLU A 672 6.81 17.29 -29.39
CA GLU A 672 6.04 16.81 -30.55
C GLU A 672 6.35 15.33 -30.85
N VAL A 673 5.36 14.61 -31.38
CA VAL A 673 5.50 13.21 -31.82
C VAL A 673 5.30 13.05 -33.34
N GLN A 674 6.03 12.09 -33.91
CA GLN A 674 6.24 11.90 -35.34
C GLN A 674 4.92 11.67 -36.10
N ARG A 675 4.65 12.49 -37.12
CA ARG A 675 3.40 12.37 -37.91
C ARG A 675 3.35 11.05 -38.71
N TRP A 676 4.48 10.63 -39.29
CA TRP A 676 4.63 9.42 -40.10
C TRP A 676 5.93 8.68 -39.78
N GLY A 677 5.88 7.36 -39.59
CA GLY A 677 7.08 6.57 -39.27
C GLY A 677 7.41 6.55 -37.77
N LEU A 678 8.60 6.01 -37.47
CA LEU A 678 8.98 5.53 -36.13
C LEU A 678 10.45 5.77 -35.79
N GLU A 679 11.31 5.81 -36.81
CA GLU A 679 12.78 5.86 -36.67
C GLU A 679 13.26 7.03 -35.78
N THR A 680 12.47 8.12 -35.70
CA THR A 680 12.64 9.18 -34.71
C THR A 680 11.28 9.63 -34.17
N TYR A 681 10.72 8.90 -33.19
CA TYR A 681 9.33 9.12 -32.77
C TYR A 681 9.08 10.46 -32.03
N LEU A 682 10.06 10.96 -31.27
CA LEU A 682 9.98 12.24 -30.54
C LEU A 682 10.84 13.29 -31.25
N GLY A 683 10.29 14.49 -31.46
CA GLY A 683 11.03 15.61 -32.08
C GLY A 683 12.05 16.29 -31.18
N THR A 684 12.00 15.99 -29.89
CA THR A 684 13.02 16.41 -28.92
C THR A 684 13.12 15.34 -27.85
N THR A 685 14.33 15.00 -27.44
CA THR A 685 14.61 14.18 -26.26
C THR A 685 15.29 15.03 -25.20
N LEU A 686 15.09 14.71 -23.92
CA LEU A 686 15.83 15.33 -22.82
C LEU A 686 16.86 14.35 -22.24
N LYS A 687 18.00 14.86 -21.78
CA LYS A 687 18.92 14.15 -20.86
C LYS A 687 19.22 15.01 -19.64
N TRP A 688 19.57 14.35 -18.54
CA TRP A 688 20.11 15.01 -17.34
C TRP A 688 21.24 14.16 -16.73
N ARG A 689 22.31 14.78 -16.21
CA ARG A 689 23.40 14.14 -15.44
C ARG A 689 23.34 14.58 -13.97
N MET A 690 24.41 14.55 -13.17
CA MET A 690 24.35 15.05 -11.79
C MET A 690 25.70 15.27 -11.13
N PHE A 691 25.98 16.44 -10.55
CA PHE A 691 27.31 16.82 -10.04
C PHE A 691 27.24 17.48 -8.65
N ARG A 692 28.25 17.19 -7.81
CA ARG A 692 28.45 17.80 -6.48
C ARG A 692 29.08 19.18 -6.55
N GLY A 693 28.45 20.17 -5.90
CA GLY A 693 28.92 21.56 -5.85
C GLY A 693 29.03 22.20 -7.24
N ASN A 694 29.58 23.41 -7.29
CA ASN A 694 29.76 24.14 -8.55
C ASN A 694 30.67 23.38 -9.52
N VAL A 695 30.29 23.37 -10.79
CA VAL A 695 30.99 22.76 -11.93
C VAL A 695 31.15 23.77 -13.06
N ASP A 696 32.18 23.59 -13.88
CA ASP A 696 32.42 24.45 -15.04
C ASP A 696 31.26 24.28 -16.05
N GLN A 697 30.67 25.41 -16.44
CA GLN A 697 29.49 25.41 -17.29
C GLN A 697 29.80 24.88 -18.70
N GLU A 698 30.96 25.18 -19.25
CA GLU A 698 31.40 24.74 -20.58
C GLU A 698 31.85 23.27 -20.56
N GLU A 699 32.56 22.85 -19.50
CA GLU A 699 32.99 21.46 -19.33
C GLU A 699 31.78 20.51 -19.34
N VAL A 700 30.77 20.80 -18.49
CA VAL A 700 29.58 19.96 -18.44
C VAL A 700 28.73 20.14 -19.70
N ILE A 701 28.77 21.32 -20.35
CA ILE A 701 28.17 21.48 -21.68
C ILE A 701 28.75 20.45 -22.65
N LYS A 702 30.08 20.37 -22.76
CA LYS A 702 30.82 19.43 -23.61
C LYS A 702 30.50 17.96 -23.28
N TYR A 703 30.56 17.54 -22.02
CA TYR A 703 30.25 16.15 -21.60
C TYR A 703 28.88 15.66 -22.07
N MET A 704 27.89 16.56 -22.09
CA MET A 704 26.52 16.26 -22.48
C MET A 704 26.22 16.58 -23.95
N SER A 705 27.20 17.01 -24.74
CA SER A 705 27.08 17.22 -26.19
C SER A 705 27.69 16.08 -27.00
N VAL A 706 28.26 15.07 -26.36
CA VAL A 706 28.65 13.80 -27.00
C VAL A 706 27.38 12.97 -27.24
N GLU A 707 27.20 12.48 -28.47
CA GLU A 707 26.20 11.45 -28.75
C GLU A 707 26.78 10.09 -28.35
N GLU A 708 26.16 9.47 -27.34
CA GLU A 708 26.53 8.16 -26.79
C GLU A 708 26.18 7.05 -27.81
N GLU A 709 27.10 6.75 -28.74
CA GLU A 709 27.11 5.46 -29.47
C GLU A 709 27.41 4.31 -28.48
N GLU A 710 27.07 3.06 -28.84
CA GLU A 710 26.90 1.96 -27.86
C GLU A 710 28.19 1.39 -27.20
N ASN A 711 29.31 2.12 -27.18
CA ASN A 711 30.58 1.74 -26.52
C ASN A 711 31.12 2.87 -25.60
N ASP A 712 30.64 2.93 -24.36
CA ASP A 712 31.12 3.84 -23.30
C ASP A 712 32.48 3.39 -22.70
N GLU A 713 33.58 3.43 -23.48
CA GLU A 713 34.96 3.29 -22.96
C GLU A 713 35.79 4.60 -22.99
N GLU A 714 35.46 5.59 -23.84
CA GLU A 714 36.30 6.79 -24.03
C GLU A 714 35.83 8.09 -23.33
N THR A 715 34.60 8.17 -22.80
CA THR A 715 34.19 9.35 -22.01
C THR A 715 34.67 9.24 -20.56
N GLY A 716 35.87 9.76 -20.29
CA GLY A 716 36.50 9.71 -18.96
C GLY A 716 35.60 10.22 -17.82
N GLU A 717 35.63 9.53 -16.68
CA GLU A 717 34.74 9.83 -15.56
C GLU A 717 34.98 11.21 -14.94
N ASN A 718 33.94 12.05 -14.86
CA ASN A 718 33.97 13.25 -14.04
C ASN A 718 33.72 12.86 -12.55
N PRO A 719 34.69 13.05 -11.64
CA PRO A 719 34.59 12.56 -10.26
C PRO A 719 33.59 13.33 -9.38
N LYS A 720 33.04 14.45 -9.87
CA LYS A 720 31.90 15.12 -9.22
C LYS A 720 30.57 14.44 -9.56
N GLU A 721 30.49 13.56 -10.56
CA GLU A 721 29.23 12.99 -11.02
C GLU A 721 28.62 11.99 -10.01
N LEU A 722 27.37 12.24 -9.57
CA LEU A 722 26.57 11.26 -8.85
C LEU A 722 25.94 10.29 -9.85
N LYS A 723 26.13 8.99 -9.65
CA LYS A 723 25.49 7.94 -10.46
C LYS A 723 24.09 7.63 -9.93
N PHE A 724 23.13 7.43 -10.83
CA PHE A 724 21.71 7.20 -10.53
C PHE A 724 21.25 5.87 -11.10
N GLU A 725 20.27 5.25 -10.44
CA GLU A 725 19.50 4.14 -10.99
C GLU A 725 18.02 4.52 -11.17
N PRO A 726 17.43 4.32 -12.37
CA PRO A 726 18.07 3.84 -13.59
C PRO A 726 19.11 4.81 -14.19
N GLY A 727 20.20 4.23 -14.71
CA GLY A 727 21.28 4.95 -15.40
C GLY A 727 20.80 5.74 -16.63
N ILE A 728 21.60 6.74 -17.05
CA ILE A 728 21.23 7.72 -18.08
C ILE A 728 20.74 7.08 -19.39
N THR A 729 21.40 6.01 -19.85
CA THR A 729 21.12 5.29 -21.11
C THR A 729 19.76 4.58 -21.13
N LEU A 730 19.18 4.29 -19.95
CA LEU A 730 17.84 3.73 -19.82
C LEU A 730 16.78 4.84 -19.71
N ARG A 731 16.93 5.74 -18.73
CA ARG A 731 15.92 6.78 -18.46
C ARG A 731 15.80 7.82 -19.57
N SER A 732 16.87 8.09 -20.32
CA SER A 732 16.84 9.10 -21.40
C SER A 732 15.98 8.74 -22.62
N ARG A 733 15.64 7.46 -22.79
CA ARG A 733 14.79 6.97 -23.90
C ARG A 733 13.34 7.46 -23.82
N GLY A 734 12.84 7.65 -22.59
CA GLY A 734 11.45 8.01 -22.31
C GLY A 734 11.23 9.50 -22.10
N THR A 735 9.95 9.90 -22.10
CA THR A 735 9.56 11.26 -21.70
C THR A 735 9.35 11.41 -20.20
N VAL A 736 9.23 10.30 -19.47
CA VAL A 736 9.24 10.22 -18.01
C VAL A 736 10.59 9.67 -17.56
N GLN A 737 11.40 10.50 -16.91
CA GLN A 737 12.77 10.20 -16.52
C GLN A 737 12.95 10.31 -15.01
N HIS A 738 12.70 9.21 -14.30
CA HIS A 738 12.95 9.09 -12.86
C HIS A 738 14.36 8.51 -12.62
N GLY A 739 14.95 8.81 -11.47
CA GLY A 739 16.14 8.12 -10.96
C GLY A 739 16.40 8.40 -9.49
N ILE A 740 17.03 7.43 -8.82
CA ILE A 740 17.43 7.48 -7.41
C ILE A 740 18.97 7.35 -7.29
N CYS A 741 19.61 8.12 -6.42
CA CYS A 741 21.01 7.93 -6.00
C CYS A 741 21.06 7.85 -4.46
N GLU A 742 21.89 6.98 -3.87
CA GLU A 742 21.93 6.77 -2.40
C GLU A 742 23.37 6.76 -1.86
N TRP A 743 23.60 7.31 -0.67
CA TRP A 743 24.89 7.28 0.03
C TRP A 743 24.75 7.22 1.55
N LYS A 744 25.83 6.85 2.25
CA LYS A 744 25.83 6.71 3.72
C LYS A 744 26.68 7.76 4.45
N GLN A 745 27.85 8.08 3.93
CA GLN A 745 28.75 9.09 4.53
C GLN A 745 28.58 10.44 3.84
N HIS A 746 28.30 11.49 4.60
CA HIS A 746 28.25 12.87 4.13
C HIS A 746 29.34 13.69 4.82
N LYS A 747 29.85 14.72 4.15
CA LYS A 747 30.95 15.57 4.63
C LYS A 747 30.54 17.05 4.57
N PRO A 748 31.01 17.90 5.49
CA PRO A 748 30.87 19.36 5.39
C PRO A 748 31.29 19.93 4.02
N GLU A 749 32.37 19.38 3.45
CA GLU A 749 32.89 19.71 2.10
C GLU A 749 31.82 19.68 1.00
N TYR A 750 30.81 18.81 1.11
CA TYR A 750 29.77 18.66 0.09
C TYR A 750 28.76 19.82 0.12
N SER A 751 28.48 20.37 1.31
CA SER A 751 27.45 21.38 1.55
C SER A 751 27.91 22.82 1.28
N GLN A 752 29.21 23.03 1.04
CA GLN A 752 29.82 24.35 0.83
C GLN A 752 29.27 25.11 -0.39
N ASN A 753 28.69 24.40 -1.35
CA ASN A 753 28.09 24.97 -2.56
C ASN A 753 26.84 24.17 -2.94
N CYS A 754 25.90 24.83 -3.63
CA CYS A 754 24.77 24.14 -4.24
C CYS A 754 25.23 23.10 -5.28
N TYR A 755 24.50 21.98 -5.37
CA TYR A 755 24.70 21.01 -6.45
C TYR A 755 23.85 21.43 -7.67
N THR A 756 24.39 21.38 -8.89
CA THR A 756 24.05 22.36 -9.96
C THR A 756 23.03 21.85 -11.02
N LEU A 757 21.76 21.61 -10.64
CA LEU A 757 20.61 20.83 -11.21
C LEU A 757 20.05 20.95 -12.69
N ALA A 758 20.80 20.69 -13.78
CA ALA A 758 20.41 20.19 -15.15
C ALA A 758 18.96 20.04 -15.65
N ILE A 759 18.74 20.37 -16.95
CA ILE A 759 18.20 19.47 -18.00
C ILE A 759 18.70 19.92 -19.40
N ALA A 760 19.19 19.02 -20.25
CA ALA A 760 19.54 19.29 -21.65
C ALA A 760 18.44 18.83 -22.61
N ALA A 761 18.13 19.64 -23.62
CA ALA A 761 17.22 19.28 -24.71
C ALA A 761 17.97 19.09 -26.03
N TYR A 762 17.67 18.00 -26.74
CA TYR A 762 18.26 17.68 -28.04
C TYR A 762 17.12 17.66 -29.06
N GLU A 763 17.16 18.56 -30.05
CA GLU A 763 16.29 18.47 -31.22
C GLU A 763 16.65 17.20 -32.01
N LYS A 764 15.65 16.51 -32.58
CA LYS A 764 15.85 15.21 -33.25
C LYS A 764 15.28 15.10 -34.67
N TRP A 765 14.70 16.16 -35.22
CA TRP A 765 14.19 16.21 -36.60
C TRP A 765 14.95 17.19 -37.51
N ASN A 766 16.10 17.69 -37.05
CA ASN A 766 16.96 18.69 -37.69
C ASN A 766 16.20 19.97 -38.10
N ARG A 767 15.30 20.44 -37.23
CA ARG A 767 14.58 21.70 -37.41
C ARG A 767 15.45 22.89 -37.00
N GLU A 768 15.50 23.92 -37.84
CA GLU A 768 16.14 25.21 -37.53
C GLU A 768 15.47 25.93 -36.35
N ASN A 769 14.14 25.89 -36.30
CA ASN A 769 13.31 26.55 -35.30
C ASN A 769 12.28 25.56 -34.73
N PRO A 770 12.67 24.69 -33.79
CA PRO A 770 11.77 23.74 -33.14
C PRO A 770 10.93 24.42 -32.05
N ASP A 771 9.71 23.94 -31.83
CA ASP A 771 8.82 24.45 -30.79
C ASP A 771 9.39 24.20 -29.38
N PRO A 772 9.25 25.17 -28.44
CA PRO A 772 9.56 24.95 -27.03
C PRO A 772 8.76 23.78 -26.44
N VAL A 773 9.45 22.90 -25.72
CA VAL A 773 8.90 21.67 -25.16
C VAL A 773 8.49 21.90 -23.70
N SER A 774 7.19 21.75 -23.39
CA SER A 774 6.72 21.78 -22.00
C SER A 774 7.40 20.69 -21.19
N TYR A 775 8.03 21.06 -20.07
CA TYR A 775 8.70 20.14 -19.16
C TYR A 775 8.45 20.53 -17.71
N ALA A 776 8.57 19.54 -16.84
CA ALA A 776 8.52 19.73 -15.40
C ALA A 776 9.64 18.97 -14.71
N VAL A 777 9.98 19.48 -13.54
CA VAL A 777 10.95 18.94 -12.62
C VAL A 777 10.27 18.78 -11.28
N VAL A 778 10.34 17.57 -10.73
CA VAL A 778 10.23 17.37 -9.29
C VAL A 778 11.56 16.80 -8.86
N VAL A 779 12.17 17.42 -7.86
CA VAL A 779 13.27 16.77 -7.16
C VAL A 779 12.93 16.73 -5.69
N ARG A 780 12.60 15.51 -5.31
CA ARG A 780 12.52 15.08 -3.93
C ARG A 780 13.90 15.07 -3.32
N LEU A 781 13.79 14.93 -2.04
CA LEU A 781 14.72 15.08 -0.96
C LEU A 781 14.26 13.82 -0.13
N GLU A 782 15.07 12.99 0.53
CA GLU A 782 14.61 11.69 1.08
C GLU A 782 15.61 11.04 2.07
N ASP A 783 15.18 9.99 2.79
CA ASP A 783 16.00 8.96 3.50
C ASP A 783 15.04 8.05 4.30
N THR A 784 15.34 7.78 5.55
CA THR A 784 15.20 6.51 6.25
C THR A 784 15.26 6.68 7.79
N THR A 785 15.54 7.90 8.32
CA THR A 785 15.63 8.17 9.77
C THR A 785 14.57 9.17 10.41
N GLN A 786 14.45 10.51 10.08
CA GLN A 786 13.63 11.73 10.55
C GLN A 786 14.04 12.79 11.73
N THR A 787 15.26 13.43 11.87
CA THR A 787 15.68 14.56 12.82
C THR A 787 16.42 15.72 12.13
N ALA A 788 17.50 15.48 11.36
CA ALA A 788 18.34 16.56 10.82
C ALA A 788 17.47 17.49 9.97
N ASP A 789 17.52 18.80 10.24
CA ASP A 789 16.49 19.77 9.84
C ASP A 789 16.67 20.26 8.39
N VAL A 790 16.57 19.31 7.47
CA VAL A 790 16.81 19.54 6.05
C VAL A 790 15.80 20.53 5.48
N TYR A 791 14.54 20.53 5.94
CA TYR A 791 13.55 21.45 5.40
C TYR A 791 13.94 22.89 5.68
N VAL A 792 14.22 23.24 6.94
CA VAL A 792 14.50 24.62 7.33
C VAL A 792 15.81 25.12 6.70
N GLU A 793 16.86 24.30 6.66
CA GLU A 793 18.11 24.68 5.98
C GLU A 793 17.92 24.85 4.46
N VAL A 794 17.16 23.97 3.81
CA VAL A 794 16.83 24.09 2.37
C VAL A 794 16.00 25.34 2.09
N GLN A 795 14.97 25.61 2.87
CA GLN A 795 14.12 26.80 2.71
C GLN A 795 14.94 28.10 2.88
N ASN A 796 15.83 28.14 3.87
CA ASN A 796 16.73 29.28 4.09
C ASN A 796 17.69 29.50 2.91
N ILE A 797 18.27 28.43 2.35
CA ILE A 797 19.15 28.55 1.17
C ILE A 797 18.36 28.99 -0.07
N MET A 798 17.16 28.43 -0.31
CA MET A 798 16.32 28.85 -1.45
C MET A 798 15.92 30.33 -1.35
N ALA A 799 15.56 30.82 -0.16
CA ALA A 799 15.24 32.24 0.06
C ALA A 799 16.45 33.16 -0.22
N GLN A 800 17.67 32.73 0.14
CA GLN A 800 18.91 33.46 -0.17
C GLN A 800 19.18 33.50 -1.69
N LEU A 801 19.02 32.36 -2.38
CA LEU A 801 19.17 32.27 -3.84
C LEU A 801 18.16 33.16 -4.59
N GLU A 802 16.91 33.24 -4.12
CA GLU A 802 15.91 34.16 -4.68
C GLU A 802 16.30 35.64 -4.53
N VAL A 803 16.80 36.05 -3.36
CA VAL A 803 17.25 37.43 -3.14
C VAL A 803 18.45 37.76 -4.02
N GLN A 804 19.40 36.83 -4.18
CA GLN A 804 20.54 36.99 -5.08
C GLN A 804 20.10 37.11 -6.54
N ALA A 805 19.18 36.24 -7.00
CA ALA A 805 18.65 36.28 -8.36
C ALA A 805 17.94 37.61 -8.66
N ARG A 806 17.15 38.14 -7.73
CA ARG A 806 16.47 39.45 -7.86
C ARG A 806 17.42 40.65 -7.77
N SER A 807 18.65 40.49 -7.28
CA SER A 807 19.66 41.55 -7.17
C SER A 807 20.61 41.64 -8.38
N ASN A 808 20.51 40.68 -9.30
CA ASN A 808 21.34 40.58 -10.52
C ASN A 808 20.54 40.91 -11.80
N ILE A 809 19.41 41.61 -11.66
CA ILE A 809 18.49 42.06 -12.73
C ILE A 809 18.38 43.59 -12.67
#